data_AF-A0A940HQ44-F1
#
_entry.id   AF-A0A940HQ44-F1
#
_cell.length_a   1.000
_cell.length_b   1.000
_cell.length_c   1.000
_cell.angle_alpha   90.00
_cell.angle_beta   90.00
_cell.angle_gamma   90.00
#
_symmetry.space_group_name_H-M   'P 1'
#
loop_
_entity.id
_entity.type
_entity.pdbx_description
1 polymer ?
#
loop_
_entity_poly.entity_id
_entity_poly.type
_entity_poly.pdbx_seq_one_letter_code
_entity_poly.pdbx_strand_id
1 'polypeptide(L)'
;MNKEKFANELKQHSREYGSLPFWSWNDRLEPERLRAQIRDMHELGMNGFFMHARSGLETEYLSDEWYNAIKVCVDEAKKLGMEPWAYDENGWPSGFAGGKVLDDPYNHAKFLKAEVKDHFDPEALAVYVISGGKSRRVTAEDAENREYFCVYRHTDPTYVDTLNDIVTRKFIAATHEDYKARLGDAFGTEMPGFFTDEPQYFRYATVWSDILPEKFRESYGYDIFSALDAMFTDFEDAQEFRYDYWRLAHELFINNFIKVIYDWCKANNCRVTGHAVEETFLAGQMWCCGGIMPFYEYEHIPGIDHLGRNYDQGIASKQLGSAAAQLGKKKALSEMFACCGWDVSPLELKRIAESQYVAGINLMCQHLYPYSERGQRKRDYPAHYSQHLPWQKQMKHFDEYFNRLGYTLSRGEELAPVLLLHPIHSCWLNYKREPDGVTVAELDTSLREVSWALYDRHIGFHYGDEDIMRRHGRVENGMLIIGHQSYSCVVLPKIYSLDASTAELLREFAAQGGKFVLTDAAPDRIDGRVAAPGTLDFLKSNTDIDTLAAESELRVSTRVHDVRSMLRRTERGRLGFVVNLTGETIKNVRIGLKGAIHLNILDLEEGVFRRAETTRCEKCGALRTELDLEPGQSVLITEFEGEDELEPVVRSAPVKLDRPFASVTRPENMLPLDHVRLSYDGVNFEENRPIELVRDILYRTRYAGELWLRFEFEVKERPALVYTAVEPMNILGLTVNGTTVEFTGKGWFDPSFLTAGITYLLRHGVNDITVKVNYFQRDYVYYVLYGGVSETLRNCLLFDTELETIYLFGHFGVDTGESPFEAGPRNSLICTGPVALTREPESIDMADITQSGYPFFAGSVEFETSVDYTPGEPSELTLKGRYSVAEIFVNGVFAKALMFSDHVNLAPFLRAGNNVLRVRLVNSNRNLMGPHHNTDPEPYILGPVQFSYEMQWSADGQCGWYHDRYALVKFGAATE
;
A
#
# COMPACT_ATOMS: atom_id res chain seq x y z
N MET A 1 18.10 2.96 -34.69
CA MET A 1 18.82 3.86 -33.74
C MET A 1 19.13 3.03 -32.48
N ASN A 2 20.40 2.98 -32.07
CA ASN A 2 21.03 1.91 -31.25
C ASN A 2 20.54 1.82 -29.78
N LYS A 3 20.53 0.62 -29.19
CA LYS A 3 20.30 0.29 -27.76
C LYS A 3 21.02 1.25 -26.80
N GLU A 4 22.24 1.65 -27.13
CA GLU A 4 23.06 2.59 -26.35
C GLU A 4 22.34 3.91 -26.05
N LYS A 5 21.57 4.44 -27.01
CA LYS A 5 20.81 5.68 -26.80
C LYS A 5 19.73 5.50 -25.74
N PHE A 6 19.04 4.35 -25.74
CA PHE A 6 18.02 4.07 -24.72
C PHE A 6 18.65 3.87 -23.33
N ALA A 7 19.79 3.18 -23.26
CA ALA A 7 20.53 3.05 -22.01
C ALA A 7 21.00 4.42 -21.46
N ASN A 8 21.40 5.34 -22.35
CA ASN A 8 21.74 6.71 -21.95
C ASN A 8 20.51 7.50 -21.48
N GLU A 9 19.37 7.36 -22.15
CA GLU A 9 18.11 7.98 -21.72
C GLU A 9 17.66 7.46 -20.36
N LEU A 10 17.78 6.15 -20.10
CA LEU A 10 17.51 5.58 -18.78
C LEU A 10 18.39 6.23 -17.70
N LYS A 11 19.68 6.44 -17.98
CA LYS A 11 20.59 7.10 -17.03
C LYS A 11 20.23 8.58 -16.80
N GLN A 12 19.69 9.26 -17.81
CA GLN A 12 19.38 10.70 -17.75
C GLN A 12 18.00 10.99 -17.17
N HIS A 13 17.00 10.17 -17.47
CA HIS A 13 15.59 10.51 -17.29
C HIS A 13 14.83 9.58 -16.35
N SER A 14 15.40 8.45 -15.91
CA SER A 14 14.67 7.51 -15.05
C SER A 14 14.21 8.14 -13.72
N ARG A 15 14.98 9.10 -13.20
CA ARG A 15 14.64 9.85 -11.97
C ARG A 15 13.33 10.63 -12.08
N GLU A 16 12.87 10.97 -13.29
CA GLU A 16 11.55 11.59 -13.47
C GLU A 16 10.40 10.68 -13.02
N TYR A 17 10.65 9.38 -12.88
CA TYR A 17 9.76 8.35 -12.34
C TYR A 17 10.19 7.88 -10.94
N GLY A 18 10.95 8.71 -10.23
CA GLY A 18 11.38 8.48 -8.87
C GLY A 18 10.26 8.43 -7.86
N SER A 19 10.48 7.66 -6.79
CA SER A 19 9.53 7.51 -5.68
C SER A 19 9.15 8.87 -5.07
N LEU A 20 7.87 8.98 -4.68
CA LEU A 20 7.29 10.10 -3.93
C LEU A 20 6.69 9.53 -2.63
N PRO A 21 7.50 9.20 -1.61
CA PRO A 21 6.99 8.65 -0.36
C PRO A 21 6.00 9.57 0.35
N PHE A 22 5.09 8.98 1.12
CA PHE A 22 4.45 9.69 2.21
C PHE A 22 5.49 9.99 3.28
N TRP A 23 5.67 11.27 3.59
CA TRP A 23 6.50 11.70 4.69
C TRP A 23 5.61 12.10 5.86
N SER A 24 5.45 11.18 6.80
CA SER A 24 4.55 11.30 7.94
C SER A 24 5.07 12.34 8.93
N TRP A 25 4.51 13.54 8.86
CA TRP A 25 4.65 14.60 9.85
C TRP A 25 3.80 14.24 11.05
N ASN A 26 4.42 13.54 11.99
CA ASN A 26 3.77 12.89 13.11
C ASN A 26 4.34 13.33 14.46
N ASP A 27 5.02 14.47 14.56
CA ASP A 27 5.60 14.97 15.81
C ASP A 27 5.72 16.50 15.74
N ARG A 28 6.35 17.14 16.72
CA ARG A 28 6.72 18.54 16.62
C ARG A 28 7.76 18.74 15.53
N LEU A 29 7.43 19.61 14.58
CA LEU A 29 8.22 19.81 13.35
C LEU A 29 9.31 20.86 13.57
N GLU A 30 10.56 20.41 13.56
CA GLU A 30 11.73 21.24 13.76
C GLU A 30 12.44 21.51 12.42
N PRO A 31 12.68 22.78 12.03
CA PRO A 31 13.25 23.13 10.74
C PRO A 31 14.52 22.37 10.33
N GLU A 32 15.47 22.17 11.26
CA GLU A 32 16.73 21.48 10.93
C GLU A 32 16.54 19.98 10.77
N ARG A 33 15.63 19.34 11.53
CA ARG A 33 15.29 17.93 11.37
C ARG A 33 14.57 17.70 10.03
N LEU A 34 13.66 18.60 9.65
CA LEU A 34 13.01 18.58 8.34
C LEU A 34 14.03 18.62 7.20
N ARG A 35 15.00 19.55 7.25
CA ARG A 35 16.06 19.64 6.24
C ARG A 35 16.95 18.41 6.20
N ALA A 36 17.30 17.84 7.37
CA ALA A 36 18.09 16.63 7.45
C ALA A 36 17.39 15.45 6.76
N GLN A 37 16.12 15.20 7.09
CA GLN A 37 15.36 14.09 6.49
C GLN A 37 15.16 14.27 4.98
N ILE A 38 15.00 15.51 4.50
CA ILE A 38 14.95 15.79 3.05
C ILE A 38 16.27 15.40 2.35
N ARG A 39 17.42 15.70 2.97
CA ARG A 39 18.73 15.30 2.45
C ARG A 39 18.90 13.78 2.49
N ASP A 40 18.44 13.14 3.56
CA ASP A 40 18.47 11.68 3.69
C ASP A 40 17.63 11.03 2.59
N MET A 41 16.38 11.47 2.38
CA MET A 41 15.51 10.98 1.30
C MET A 41 16.17 11.15 -0.09
N HIS A 42 16.81 12.29 -0.35
CA HIS A 42 17.56 12.52 -1.58
C HIS A 42 18.75 11.55 -1.74
N GLU A 43 19.50 11.28 -0.66
CA GLU A 43 20.62 10.34 -0.67
C GLU A 43 20.15 8.89 -0.90
N LEU A 44 18.96 8.55 -0.38
CA LEU A 44 18.28 7.28 -0.59
C LEU A 44 17.66 7.13 -2.00
N GLY A 45 17.73 8.15 -2.86
CA GLY A 45 17.31 8.05 -4.26
C GLY A 45 15.87 8.46 -4.57
N MET A 46 15.14 8.97 -3.56
CA MET A 46 13.77 9.47 -3.71
C MET A 46 13.76 10.79 -4.51
N ASN A 47 12.68 11.04 -5.25
CA ASN A 47 12.59 12.22 -6.13
C ASN A 47 11.71 13.35 -5.56
N GLY A 48 10.96 13.08 -4.51
CA GLY A 48 10.08 14.04 -3.86
C GLY A 48 9.48 13.42 -2.61
N PHE A 49 8.41 14.01 -2.10
CA PHE A 49 7.68 13.52 -0.95
C PHE A 49 6.34 14.24 -0.81
N PHE A 50 5.39 13.60 -0.15
CA PHE A 50 4.13 14.19 0.28
C PHE A 50 4.23 14.53 1.78
N MET A 51 4.09 15.82 2.14
CA MET A 51 4.16 16.29 3.53
C MET A 51 2.86 15.94 4.27
N HIS A 52 2.80 14.72 4.82
CA HIS A 52 1.57 14.07 5.30
C HIS A 52 1.35 14.33 6.80
N ALA A 53 0.34 15.14 7.16
CA ALA A 53 -0.07 15.28 8.55
C ALA A 53 -0.66 13.96 9.07
N ARG A 54 -0.13 13.45 10.19
CA ARG A 54 -0.42 12.09 10.64
C ARG A 54 -0.53 11.97 12.17
N SER A 55 -1.16 10.90 12.64
CA SER A 55 -1.32 10.59 14.08
C SER A 55 -0.03 10.81 14.87
N GLY A 56 -0.13 11.57 15.97
CA GLY A 56 1.01 12.01 16.77
C GLY A 56 1.55 13.41 16.45
N LEU A 57 1.02 14.09 15.43
CA LEU A 57 1.41 15.47 15.09
C LEU A 57 1.16 16.45 16.24
N GLU A 58 2.22 17.05 16.77
CA GLU A 58 2.14 18.07 17.83
C GLU A 58 2.06 19.50 17.26
N THR A 59 2.65 19.75 16.08
CA THR A 59 2.55 21.04 15.40
C THR A 59 1.14 21.22 14.84
N GLU A 60 0.40 22.22 15.32
CA GLU A 60 -0.99 22.46 14.92
C GLU A 60 -1.13 22.64 13.40
N TYR A 61 -2.01 21.85 12.78
CA TYR A 61 -2.26 21.85 11.33
C TYR A 61 -2.79 23.22 10.85
N LEU A 62 -2.25 23.73 9.74
CA LEU A 62 -2.55 25.06 9.17
C LEU A 62 -2.24 26.25 10.11
N SER A 63 -1.43 26.05 11.15
CA SER A 63 -0.88 27.15 11.96
C SER A 63 0.26 27.89 11.23
N ASP A 64 0.71 29.02 11.79
CA ASP A 64 1.91 29.69 11.27
C ASP A 64 3.18 28.82 11.38
N GLU A 65 3.28 27.96 12.40
CA GLU A 65 4.38 27.00 12.57
C GLU A 65 4.34 25.92 11.47
N TRP A 66 3.15 25.42 11.14
CA TRP A 66 2.93 24.51 10.01
C TRP A 66 3.41 25.11 8.68
N TYR A 67 2.97 26.33 8.35
CA TYR A 67 3.39 26.97 7.11
C TYR A 67 4.87 27.34 7.08
N ASN A 68 5.48 27.59 8.24
CA ASN A 68 6.93 27.74 8.32
C ASN A 68 7.64 26.41 7.99
N ALA A 69 7.15 25.28 8.50
CA ALA A 69 7.66 23.96 8.15
C ALA A 69 7.53 23.68 6.64
N ILE A 70 6.38 23.97 6.03
CA ILE A 70 6.19 23.84 4.57
C ILE A 70 7.23 24.67 3.81
N LYS A 71 7.42 25.95 4.17
CA LYS A 71 8.41 26.84 3.51
C LYS A 71 9.84 26.32 3.63
N VAL A 72 10.21 25.80 4.80
CA VAL A 72 11.51 25.18 5.03
C VAL A 72 11.72 23.99 4.09
N CYS A 73 10.71 23.14 3.94
CA CYS A 73 10.78 21.96 3.09
C CYS A 73 10.83 22.31 1.60
N VAL A 74 10.01 23.27 1.17
CA VAL A 74 10.02 23.78 -0.21
C VAL A 74 11.38 24.39 -0.58
N ASP A 75 11.97 25.17 0.32
CA ASP A 75 13.30 25.75 0.11
C ASP A 75 14.41 24.68 0.01
N GLU A 76 14.38 23.67 0.89
CA GLU A 76 15.41 22.61 0.85
C GLU A 76 15.24 21.70 -0.37
N ALA A 77 14.00 21.30 -0.70
CA ALA A 77 13.70 20.49 -1.87
C ALA A 77 14.13 21.17 -3.17
N LYS A 78 13.93 22.50 -3.28
CA LYS A 78 14.41 23.30 -4.42
C LYS A 78 15.93 23.18 -4.62
N LYS A 79 16.72 23.17 -3.54
CA LYS A 79 18.19 23.05 -3.62
C LYS A 79 18.64 21.69 -4.14
N LEU A 80 17.85 20.65 -3.88
CA LEU A 80 18.15 19.26 -4.26
C LEU A 80 17.44 18.83 -5.55
N GLY A 81 16.53 19.65 -6.08
CA GLY A 81 15.72 19.31 -7.25
C GLY A 81 14.65 18.26 -6.97
N MET A 82 14.13 18.21 -5.74
CA MET A 82 13.05 17.31 -5.33
C MET A 82 11.67 17.96 -5.47
N GLU A 83 10.62 17.15 -5.55
CA GLU A 83 9.22 17.62 -5.58
C GLU A 83 8.55 17.56 -4.18
N PRO A 84 8.39 18.69 -3.47
CA PRO A 84 7.68 18.78 -2.18
C PRO A 84 6.17 18.97 -2.39
N TRP A 85 5.39 17.90 -2.31
CA TRP A 85 3.93 17.97 -2.47
C TRP A 85 3.24 18.24 -1.13
N ALA A 86 2.20 19.08 -1.16
CA ALA A 86 1.33 19.23 0.00
C ALA A 86 0.37 18.04 0.10
N TYR A 87 0.05 17.67 1.32
CA TYR A 87 -1.08 16.79 1.61
C TYR A 87 -2.22 17.67 2.12
N ASP A 88 -3.42 17.52 1.55
CA ASP A 88 -4.49 18.52 1.69
C ASP A 88 -5.34 18.40 2.96
N GLU A 89 -4.99 17.47 3.86
CA GLU A 89 -5.76 17.14 5.06
C GLU A 89 -4.87 16.89 6.30
N ASN A 90 -5.47 16.81 7.49
CA ASN A 90 -4.86 16.22 8.70
C ASN A 90 -5.41 14.82 8.91
N GLY A 91 -4.60 13.78 8.70
CA GLY A 91 -5.10 12.42 8.57
C GLY A 91 -5.85 12.22 7.24
N TRP A 92 -6.79 11.28 7.20
CA TRP A 92 -7.64 10.97 6.04
C TRP A 92 -9.02 10.53 6.55
N PRO A 93 -10.09 10.59 5.74
CA PRO A 93 -10.20 11.02 4.33
C PRO A 93 -10.24 12.55 4.09
N SER A 94 -9.84 13.03 2.92
CA SER A 94 -9.82 14.45 2.55
C SER A 94 -11.21 15.11 2.47
N GLY A 95 -11.29 16.35 2.96
CA GLY A 95 -12.45 17.23 2.74
C GLY A 95 -12.88 18.05 3.96
N PHE A 96 -12.29 17.80 5.13
CA PHE A 96 -12.72 18.36 6.41
C PHE A 96 -11.74 19.38 7.02
N ALA A 97 -10.53 19.51 6.46
CA ALA A 97 -9.49 20.50 6.79
C ALA A 97 -9.10 20.54 8.28
N GLY A 98 -8.78 19.38 8.86
CA GLY A 98 -8.44 19.22 10.27
C GLY A 98 -9.58 19.58 11.21
N GLY A 99 -10.83 19.48 10.73
CA GLY A 99 -12.05 19.76 11.47
C GLY A 99 -12.68 21.12 11.18
N LYS A 100 -11.96 22.06 10.53
CA LYS A 100 -12.47 23.42 10.27
C LYS A 100 -13.75 23.43 9.44
N VAL A 101 -13.93 22.48 8.52
CA VAL A 101 -15.16 22.39 7.71
C VAL A 101 -16.31 21.76 8.52
N LEU A 102 -16.01 20.96 9.55
CA LEU A 102 -17.01 20.29 10.40
C LEU A 102 -17.66 21.23 11.43
N ASP A 103 -17.13 22.43 11.64
CA ASP A 103 -17.72 23.43 12.55
C ASP A 103 -19.15 23.84 12.16
N ASP A 104 -19.50 23.70 10.87
CA ASP A 104 -20.84 23.94 10.34
C ASP A 104 -21.58 22.61 10.11
N PRO A 105 -22.62 22.28 10.92
CA PRO A 105 -23.39 21.05 10.79
C PRO A 105 -24.05 20.84 9.42
N TYR A 106 -24.23 21.89 8.62
CA TYR A 106 -24.69 21.75 7.24
C TYR A 106 -23.74 20.88 6.41
N ASN A 107 -22.44 20.96 6.68
CA ASN A 107 -21.38 20.27 5.94
C ASN A 107 -21.25 18.80 6.31
N HIS A 108 -21.84 18.36 7.42
CA HIS A 108 -21.71 16.99 7.92
C HIS A 108 -22.23 15.96 6.92
N ALA A 109 -21.55 14.83 6.83
CA ALA A 109 -21.96 13.70 6.00
C ALA A 109 -23.35 13.20 6.44
N LYS A 110 -24.19 12.82 5.48
CA LYS A 110 -25.56 12.36 5.73
C LYS A 110 -25.77 10.98 5.12
N PHE A 111 -26.65 10.20 5.74
CA PHE A 111 -26.94 8.84 5.30
C PHE A 111 -28.34 8.41 5.68
N LEU A 112 -28.82 7.33 5.07
CA LEU A 112 -30.13 6.74 5.32
C LEU A 112 -30.01 5.47 6.16
N LYS A 113 -30.99 5.28 7.03
CA LYS A 113 -31.31 3.99 7.68
C LYS A 113 -32.80 3.72 7.54
N ALA A 114 -33.19 2.47 7.68
CA ALA A 114 -34.59 2.09 7.62
C ALA A 114 -34.97 1.11 8.74
N GLU A 115 -36.22 1.20 9.17
CA GLU A 115 -36.80 0.33 10.19
C GLU A 115 -38.24 -0.05 9.79
N VAL A 116 -38.66 -1.26 10.14
CA VAL A 116 -40.07 -1.65 10.03
C VAL A 116 -40.76 -1.38 11.36
N LYS A 117 -41.87 -0.62 11.33
CA LYS A 117 -42.68 -0.25 12.49
C LYS A 117 -44.12 -0.72 12.34
N ASP A 118 -44.81 -0.89 13.46
CA ASP A 118 -46.22 -1.30 13.50
C ASP A 118 -47.23 -0.13 13.43
N HIS A 119 -46.73 1.09 13.24
CA HIS A 119 -47.49 2.35 13.17
C HIS A 119 -46.85 3.31 12.17
N PHE A 120 -47.63 4.26 11.64
CA PHE A 120 -47.09 5.33 10.82
C PHE A 120 -46.23 6.26 11.68
N ASP A 121 -44.98 6.49 11.26
CA ASP A 121 -44.08 7.42 11.94
C ASP A 121 -44.00 8.77 11.18
N PRO A 122 -44.60 9.85 11.71
CA PRO A 122 -44.53 11.16 11.06
C PRO A 122 -43.12 11.80 11.09
N GLU A 123 -42.20 11.30 11.92
CA GLU A 123 -40.82 11.80 12.00
C GLU A 123 -39.88 11.15 10.97
N ALA A 124 -40.34 10.10 10.29
CA ALA A 124 -39.58 9.47 9.21
C ALA A 124 -39.47 10.41 7.99
N LEU A 125 -38.33 10.36 7.30
CA LEU A 125 -38.12 11.09 6.05
C LEU A 125 -39.12 10.65 4.98
N ALA A 126 -39.40 9.35 4.92
CA ALA A 126 -40.45 8.77 4.10
C ALA A 126 -40.96 7.45 4.70
N VAL A 127 -42.24 7.18 4.50
CA VAL A 127 -42.90 5.97 4.99
C VAL A 127 -43.55 5.24 3.82
N TYR A 128 -43.39 3.92 3.77
CA TYR A 128 -43.88 3.06 2.70
C TYR A 128 -44.68 1.89 3.25
N VAL A 129 -45.64 1.43 2.44
CA VAL A 129 -46.32 0.15 2.62
C VAL A 129 -45.90 -0.74 1.46
N ILE A 130 -45.38 -1.93 1.79
CA ILE A 130 -44.95 -2.93 0.81
C ILE A 130 -45.96 -4.08 0.82
N SER A 131 -46.64 -4.31 -0.30
CA SER A 131 -47.65 -5.37 -0.41
C SER A 131 -47.73 -5.90 -1.84
N GLY A 132 -47.84 -7.22 -2.00
CA GLY A 132 -48.00 -7.86 -3.30
C GLY A 132 -46.85 -7.60 -4.28
N GLY A 133 -45.62 -7.40 -3.77
CA GLY A 133 -44.44 -7.08 -4.59
C GLY A 133 -44.39 -5.63 -5.09
N LYS A 134 -45.22 -4.73 -4.54
CA LYS A 134 -45.24 -3.29 -4.85
C LYS A 134 -44.95 -2.48 -3.61
N SER A 135 -44.32 -1.32 -3.80
CA SER A 135 -44.19 -0.30 -2.77
C SER A 135 -45.08 0.89 -3.07
N ARG A 136 -45.65 1.49 -2.03
CA ARG A 136 -46.39 2.75 -2.10
C ARG A 136 -46.02 3.64 -0.92
N ARG A 137 -45.58 4.86 -1.22
CA ARG A 137 -45.41 5.91 -0.20
C ARG A 137 -46.74 6.27 0.46
N VAL A 138 -46.75 6.35 1.78
CA VAL A 138 -47.86 6.86 2.59
C VAL A 138 -47.45 8.12 3.35
N THR A 139 -48.41 8.99 3.61
CA THR A 139 -48.20 10.26 4.35
C THR A 139 -49.07 10.36 5.60
N ALA A 140 -49.78 9.28 5.94
CA ALA A 140 -50.61 9.13 7.13
C ALA A 140 -50.85 7.63 7.39
N GLU A 141 -51.43 7.31 8.55
CA GLU A 141 -51.88 5.97 8.91
C GLU A 141 -52.77 5.35 7.83
N ASP A 142 -52.46 4.12 7.45
CA ASP A 142 -53.15 3.33 6.44
C ASP A 142 -53.96 2.24 7.15
N ALA A 143 -55.29 2.38 7.16
CA ALA A 143 -56.17 1.48 7.90
C ALA A 143 -56.12 0.01 7.44
N GLU A 144 -55.56 -0.26 6.26
CA GLU A 144 -55.46 -1.60 5.68
C GLU A 144 -54.12 -2.28 6.01
N ASN A 145 -53.16 -1.55 6.59
CA ASN A 145 -51.81 -2.04 6.85
C ASN A 145 -51.42 -1.86 8.31
N ARG A 146 -50.57 -2.75 8.80
CA ARG A 146 -50.06 -2.73 10.19
C ARG A 146 -48.55 -2.74 10.27
N GLU A 147 -47.88 -2.68 9.14
CA GLU A 147 -46.43 -2.64 9.03
C GLU A 147 -46.06 -1.53 8.06
N TYR A 148 -45.16 -0.67 8.50
CA TYR A 148 -44.70 0.51 7.79
C TYR A 148 -43.18 0.46 7.68
N PHE A 149 -42.68 0.62 6.46
CA PHE A 149 -41.26 0.73 6.20
C PHE A 149 -40.85 2.21 6.29
N CYS A 150 -40.19 2.58 7.36
CA CYS A 150 -39.83 3.96 7.67
C CYS A 150 -38.36 4.20 7.36
N VAL A 151 -38.08 5.19 6.50
CA VAL A 151 -36.72 5.61 6.14
C VAL A 151 -36.37 6.88 6.91
N TYR A 152 -35.20 6.92 7.54
CA TYR A 152 -34.70 8.03 8.34
C TYR A 152 -33.40 8.57 7.76
N ARG A 153 -33.26 9.90 7.81
CA ARG A 153 -31.99 10.59 7.54
C ARG A 153 -31.21 10.74 8.85
N HIS A 154 -29.95 10.36 8.82
CA HIS A 154 -28.99 10.59 9.89
C HIS A 154 -27.84 11.47 9.41
N THR A 155 -27.07 11.97 10.37
CA THR A 155 -25.91 12.83 10.14
C THR A 155 -24.74 12.31 10.97
N ASP A 156 -23.57 12.26 10.35
CA ASP A 156 -22.31 11.96 11.02
C ASP A 156 -21.50 13.25 11.20
N PRO A 157 -21.17 13.65 12.45
CA PRO A 157 -20.50 14.92 12.71
C PRO A 157 -18.98 14.86 12.48
N THR A 158 -18.44 13.73 12.06
CA THR A 158 -17.00 13.47 11.99
C THR A 158 -16.45 13.50 10.58
N TYR A 159 -17.31 13.59 9.56
CA TYR A 159 -16.92 13.70 8.15
C TYR A 159 -17.88 14.59 7.35
N VAL A 160 -17.52 14.90 6.10
CA VAL A 160 -18.21 15.90 5.25
C VAL A 160 -19.09 15.30 4.15
N ASP A 161 -20.10 16.05 3.71
CA ASP A 161 -20.96 15.73 2.56
C ASP A 161 -20.26 16.09 1.24
N THR A 162 -19.52 15.13 0.69
CA THR A 162 -18.75 15.25 -0.56
C THR A 162 -19.61 15.31 -1.83
N LEU A 163 -20.92 15.05 -1.73
CA LEU A 163 -21.85 15.18 -2.87
C LEU A 163 -22.21 16.65 -3.12
N ASN A 164 -21.93 17.55 -2.20
CA ASN A 164 -22.33 18.97 -2.28
C ASN A 164 -21.11 19.86 -2.58
N ASP A 165 -21.12 20.53 -3.74
CA ASP A 165 -19.98 21.33 -4.19
C ASP A 165 -19.70 22.56 -3.30
N ILE A 166 -20.71 23.06 -2.58
CA ILE A 166 -20.56 24.13 -1.59
C ILE A 166 -19.59 23.68 -0.49
N VAL A 167 -19.67 22.42 -0.05
CA VAL A 167 -18.82 21.87 1.00
C VAL A 167 -17.38 21.73 0.49
N THR A 168 -17.19 21.20 -0.72
CA THR A 168 -15.85 21.13 -1.37
C THR A 168 -15.23 22.52 -1.55
N ARG A 169 -16.01 23.54 -1.90
CA ARG A 169 -15.52 24.92 -2.00
C ARG A 169 -15.11 25.50 -0.65
N LYS A 170 -15.81 25.15 0.44
CA LYS A 170 -15.37 25.50 1.81
C LYS A 170 -14.05 24.82 2.16
N PHE A 171 -13.87 23.55 1.76
CA PHE A 171 -12.61 22.83 1.93
C PHE A 171 -11.45 23.54 1.20
N ILE A 172 -11.60 23.82 -0.11
CA ILE A 172 -10.60 24.56 -0.90
C ILE A 172 -10.27 25.93 -0.28
N ALA A 173 -11.29 26.65 0.21
CA ALA A 173 -11.08 27.94 0.87
C ALA A 173 -10.32 27.83 2.20
N ALA A 174 -10.49 26.74 2.94
CA ALA A 174 -9.84 26.50 4.22
C ALA A 174 -8.40 25.98 4.09
N THR A 175 -8.07 25.30 2.99
CA THR A 175 -6.76 24.67 2.76
C THR A 175 -6.02 25.29 1.58
N HIS A 176 -6.46 24.98 0.36
CA HIS A 176 -5.77 25.27 -0.89
C HIS A 176 -5.51 26.78 -1.11
N GLU A 177 -6.49 27.64 -0.83
CA GLU A 177 -6.33 29.10 -0.95
C GLU A 177 -5.32 29.66 0.06
N ASP A 178 -5.25 29.09 1.28
CA ASP A 178 -4.29 29.52 2.30
C ASP A 178 -2.86 29.09 1.93
N TYR A 179 -2.66 27.86 1.44
CA TYR A 179 -1.36 27.43 0.86
C TYR A 179 -0.89 28.37 -0.26
N LYS A 180 -1.78 28.69 -1.21
CA LYS A 180 -1.49 29.62 -2.30
C LYS A 180 -1.11 31.01 -1.77
N ALA A 181 -1.88 31.56 -0.84
CA ALA A 181 -1.61 32.86 -0.25
C ALA A 181 -0.27 32.90 0.52
N ARG A 182 0.05 31.84 1.26
CA ARG A 182 1.22 31.78 2.15
C ARG A 182 2.53 31.50 1.41
N LEU A 183 2.48 30.73 0.31
CA LEU A 183 3.66 30.35 -0.49
C LEU A 183 3.98 31.34 -1.60
N GLY A 184 3.00 32.10 -2.10
CA GLY A 184 3.22 33.08 -3.15
C GLY A 184 3.83 32.45 -4.40
N ASP A 185 4.97 32.98 -4.85
CA ASP A 185 5.65 32.55 -6.08
C ASP A 185 6.13 31.10 -6.06
N ALA A 186 6.21 30.45 -4.89
CA ALA A 186 6.61 29.05 -4.77
C ALA A 186 5.46 28.06 -5.03
N PHE A 187 4.22 28.54 -5.08
CA PHE A 187 3.01 27.74 -5.28
C PHE A 187 2.83 27.37 -6.76
N GLY A 188 2.66 26.07 -7.05
CA GLY A 188 2.48 25.56 -8.42
C GLY A 188 3.78 25.46 -9.23
N THR A 189 4.91 25.88 -8.65
CA THR A 189 6.25 25.82 -9.25
C THR A 189 7.15 24.89 -8.43
N GLU A 190 7.62 25.34 -7.27
CA GLU A 190 8.43 24.53 -6.36
C GLU A 190 7.57 23.53 -5.59
N MET A 191 6.41 23.95 -5.09
CA MET A 191 5.39 23.04 -4.55
C MET A 191 4.41 22.70 -5.68
N PRO A 192 4.50 21.53 -6.31
CA PRO A 192 3.78 21.24 -7.55
C PRO A 192 2.27 21.12 -7.39
N GLY A 193 1.75 20.79 -6.21
CA GLY A 193 0.34 20.48 -6.05
C GLY A 193 0.01 19.77 -4.75
N PHE A 194 -1.14 19.12 -4.75
CA PHE A 194 -1.74 18.43 -3.61
C PHE A 194 -1.91 16.94 -3.85
N PHE A 195 -1.78 16.17 -2.77
CA PHE A 195 -2.33 14.82 -2.64
C PHE A 195 -3.67 14.90 -1.92
N THR A 196 -4.70 14.29 -2.51
CA THR A 196 -6.05 14.15 -1.94
C THR A 196 -6.28 12.67 -1.63
N ASP A 197 -6.57 12.35 -0.37
CA ASP A 197 -6.52 10.97 0.15
C ASP A 197 -7.91 10.44 0.55
N GLU A 198 -8.26 9.27 0.02
CA GLU A 198 -9.48 8.52 0.34
C GLU A 198 -10.83 9.31 0.38
N PRO A 199 -11.07 10.35 -0.44
CA PRO A 199 -12.38 10.99 -0.46
C PRO A 199 -13.47 9.99 -0.82
N GLN A 200 -14.58 10.12 -0.13
CA GLN A 200 -15.69 9.19 -0.19
C GLN A 200 -16.99 9.90 0.15
N TYR A 201 -18.14 9.32 -0.21
CA TYR A 201 -19.35 9.57 0.56
C TYR A 201 -19.35 8.78 1.88
N PHE A 202 -20.38 8.92 2.70
CA PHE A 202 -20.44 8.22 3.99
C PHE A 202 -20.52 6.70 3.78
N ARG A 203 -19.38 6.01 3.88
CA ARG A 203 -19.29 4.59 3.50
C ARG A 203 -20.05 3.64 4.39
N TYR A 204 -20.28 3.96 5.66
CA TYR A 204 -20.86 2.99 6.61
C TYR A 204 -22.39 2.82 6.52
N ALA A 205 -23.06 3.52 5.60
CA ALA A 205 -24.50 3.43 5.38
C ALA A 205 -24.88 3.85 3.95
N THR A 206 -26.17 3.75 3.59
CA THR A 206 -26.66 4.26 2.30
C THR A 206 -26.48 5.78 2.25
N VAL A 207 -25.65 6.29 1.34
CA VAL A 207 -25.34 7.73 1.18
C VAL A 207 -26.60 8.59 1.05
N TRP A 208 -26.58 9.79 1.61
CA TRP A 208 -27.58 10.84 1.36
C TRP A 208 -26.91 12.22 1.27
N SER A 209 -27.50 13.11 0.48
CA SER A 209 -27.23 14.55 0.53
C SER A 209 -28.55 15.31 0.40
N ASP A 210 -28.64 16.47 1.05
CA ASP A 210 -29.86 17.28 1.02
C ASP A 210 -30.12 17.91 -0.36
N ILE A 211 -29.16 17.86 -1.28
CA ILE A 211 -29.35 18.27 -2.68
C ILE A 211 -29.94 17.16 -3.56
N LEU A 212 -29.92 15.89 -3.12
CA LEU A 212 -30.39 14.75 -3.92
C LEU A 212 -31.86 14.92 -4.38
N PRO A 213 -32.83 15.32 -3.54
CA PRO A 213 -34.23 15.40 -3.99
C PRO A 213 -34.46 16.35 -5.16
N GLU A 214 -33.77 17.49 -5.18
CA GLU A 214 -33.86 18.46 -6.27
C GLU A 214 -33.16 17.92 -7.52
N LYS A 215 -31.90 17.47 -7.38
CA LYS A 215 -31.09 16.96 -8.49
C LYS A 215 -31.67 15.72 -9.14
N PHE A 216 -32.29 14.84 -8.36
CA PHE A 216 -32.95 13.63 -8.84
C PHE A 216 -34.19 13.97 -9.68
N ARG A 217 -35.01 14.91 -9.21
CA ARG A 217 -36.18 15.37 -9.98
C ARG A 217 -35.78 16.06 -11.28
N GLU A 218 -34.71 16.86 -11.25
CA GLU A 218 -34.13 17.50 -12.43
C GLU A 218 -33.64 16.47 -13.46
N SER A 219 -32.98 15.40 -13.00
CA SER A 219 -32.33 14.41 -13.86
C SER A 219 -33.31 13.40 -14.46
N TYR A 220 -34.27 12.92 -13.67
CA TYR A 220 -35.13 11.80 -14.05
C TYR A 220 -36.62 12.15 -14.18
N GLY A 221 -37.04 13.36 -13.77
CA GLY A 221 -38.41 13.84 -13.96
C GLY A 221 -39.45 13.27 -12.97
N TYR A 222 -39.02 12.49 -11.96
CA TYR A 222 -39.87 12.01 -10.89
C TYR A 222 -39.24 12.25 -9.51
N ASP A 223 -40.04 12.10 -8.45
CA ASP A 223 -39.62 12.42 -7.08
C ASP A 223 -38.85 11.26 -6.45
N ILE A 224 -37.67 11.52 -5.86
CA ILE A 224 -36.85 10.50 -5.19
C ILE A 224 -37.61 9.75 -4.09
N PHE A 225 -38.58 10.40 -3.44
CA PHE A 225 -39.38 9.77 -2.40
C PHE A 225 -40.46 8.84 -2.96
N SER A 226 -40.62 8.70 -4.27
CA SER A 226 -41.58 7.76 -4.85
C SER A 226 -41.26 6.31 -4.50
N ALA A 227 -39.97 5.97 -4.32
CA ALA A 227 -39.49 4.61 -4.14
C ALA A 227 -38.15 4.53 -3.36
N LEU A 228 -37.91 5.44 -2.40
CA LEU A 228 -36.63 5.50 -1.64
C LEU A 228 -36.35 4.21 -0.85
N ASP A 229 -37.39 3.45 -0.51
CA ASP A 229 -37.30 2.14 0.11
C ASP A 229 -36.65 1.07 -0.79
N ALA A 230 -36.51 1.31 -2.10
CA ALA A 230 -35.75 0.45 -3.03
C ALA A 230 -34.28 0.31 -2.63
N MET A 231 -33.74 1.28 -1.88
CA MET A 231 -32.35 1.23 -1.36
C MET A 231 -32.16 0.16 -0.29
N PHE A 232 -33.25 -0.42 0.22
CA PHE A 232 -33.23 -1.40 1.30
C PHE A 232 -34.02 -2.68 0.97
N THR A 233 -35.00 -2.58 0.08
CA THR A 233 -35.95 -3.67 -0.22
C THR A 233 -36.08 -3.92 -1.72
N ASP A 234 -36.67 -5.05 -2.10
CA ASP A 234 -36.95 -5.41 -3.48
C ASP A 234 -38.46 -5.43 -3.74
N PHE A 235 -38.87 -4.80 -4.85
CA PHE A 235 -40.23 -4.76 -5.37
C PHE A 235 -40.20 -4.50 -6.88
N GLU A 236 -41.36 -4.51 -7.55
CA GLU A 236 -41.49 -4.18 -8.97
C GLU A 236 -40.85 -2.81 -9.27
N ASP A 237 -39.95 -2.75 -10.26
CA ASP A 237 -39.19 -1.54 -10.67
C ASP A 237 -38.15 -1.00 -9.67
N ALA A 238 -37.92 -1.65 -8.51
CA ALA A 238 -36.90 -1.22 -7.54
C ALA A 238 -35.49 -1.12 -8.15
N GLN A 239 -35.17 -1.98 -9.11
CA GLN A 239 -33.89 -1.97 -9.82
C GLN A 239 -33.69 -0.69 -10.65
N GLU A 240 -34.73 -0.21 -11.34
CA GLU A 240 -34.65 0.99 -12.16
C GLU A 240 -34.43 2.23 -11.28
N PHE A 241 -35.12 2.29 -10.14
CA PHE A 241 -34.90 3.34 -9.14
C PHE A 241 -33.47 3.31 -8.58
N ARG A 242 -32.96 2.13 -8.19
CA ARG A 242 -31.60 2.00 -7.67
C ARG A 242 -30.55 2.43 -8.69
N TYR A 243 -30.75 2.07 -9.96
CA TYR A 243 -29.86 2.49 -11.05
C TYR A 243 -29.80 4.02 -11.16
N ASP A 244 -30.96 4.69 -11.22
CA ASP A 244 -31.02 6.16 -11.27
C ASP A 244 -30.41 6.81 -10.00
N TYR A 245 -30.66 6.25 -8.81
CA TYR A 245 -30.14 6.76 -7.54
C TYR A 245 -28.61 6.71 -7.49
N TRP A 246 -28.03 5.54 -7.74
CA TRP A 246 -26.58 5.34 -7.65
C TRP A 246 -25.84 6.09 -8.75
N ARG A 247 -26.40 6.13 -9.97
CA ARG A 247 -25.86 6.94 -11.06
C ARG A 247 -25.77 8.41 -10.67
N LEU A 248 -26.82 8.99 -10.10
CA LEU A 248 -26.79 10.39 -9.67
C LEU A 248 -25.82 10.62 -8.52
N ALA A 249 -25.77 9.74 -7.52
CA ALA A 249 -24.83 9.86 -6.41
C ALA A 249 -23.37 9.82 -6.90
N HIS A 250 -23.06 8.91 -7.82
CA HIS A 250 -21.76 8.82 -8.50
C HIS A 250 -21.44 10.11 -9.28
N GLU A 251 -22.35 10.57 -10.14
CA GLU A 251 -22.17 11.78 -10.93
C GLU A 251 -21.94 13.02 -10.05
N LEU A 252 -22.67 13.14 -8.93
CA LEU A 252 -22.50 14.25 -7.99
C LEU A 252 -21.14 14.17 -7.30
N PHE A 253 -20.72 13.00 -6.79
CA PHE A 253 -19.41 12.85 -6.16
C PHE A 253 -18.28 13.26 -7.11
N ILE A 254 -18.27 12.75 -8.36
CA ILE A 254 -17.24 13.08 -9.35
C ILE A 254 -17.24 14.58 -9.68
N ASN A 255 -18.41 15.16 -9.94
CA ASN A 255 -18.52 16.55 -10.42
C ASN A 255 -18.36 17.59 -9.31
N ASN A 256 -18.74 17.25 -8.07
CA ASN A 256 -18.79 18.20 -6.95
C ASN A 256 -17.60 18.07 -5.99
N PHE A 257 -16.85 16.97 -6.03
CA PHE A 257 -15.62 16.80 -5.27
C PHE A 257 -14.37 16.95 -6.16
N ILE A 258 -13.93 15.87 -6.81
CA ILE A 258 -12.61 15.83 -7.47
C ILE A 258 -12.53 16.78 -8.66
N LYS A 259 -13.60 16.90 -9.46
CA LYS A 259 -13.62 17.82 -10.59
C LYS A 259 -13.47 19.27 -10.14
N VAL A 260 -14.07 19.65 -9.00
CA VAL A 260 -13.96 21.02 -8.45
C VAL A 260 -12.52 21.31 -8.03
N ILE A 261 -11.87 20.37 -7.34
CA ILE A 261 -10.45 20.47 -6.94
C ILE A 261 -9.55 20.55 -8.19
N TYR A 262 -9.78 19.68 -9.17
CA TYR A 262 -9.03 19.64 -10.42
C TYR A 262 -9.14 20.93 -11.23
N ASP A 263 -10.35 21.45 -11.41
CA ASP A 263 -10.58 22.72 -12.12
C ASP A 263 -9.93 23.89 -11.38
N TRP A 264 -10.01 23.91 -10.03
CA TRP A 264 -9.31 24.90 -9.22
C TRP A 264 -7.78 24.79 -9.38
N CYS A 265 -7.22 23.58 -9.36
CA CYS A 265 -5.79 23.35 -9.54
C CYS A 265 -5.32 23.86 -10.91
N LYS A 266 -6.04 23.54 -11.99
CA LYS A 266 -5.75 24.05 -13.33
C LYS A 266 -5.81 25.57 -13.41
N ALA A 267 -6.81 26.19 -12.79
CA ALA A 267 -6.95 27.65 -12.76
C ALA A 267 -5.81 28.34 -12.00
N ASN A 268 -5.13 27.62 -11.10
CA ASN A 268 -4.06 28.15 -10.23
C ASN A 268 -2.67 27.61 -10.57
N ASN A 269 -2.51 26.94 -11.73
CA ASN A 269 -1.24 26.38 -12.20
C ASN A 269 -0.57 25.43 -11.18
N CYS A 270 -1.37 24.62 -10.48
CA CYS A 270 -0.89 23.53 -9.64
C CYS A 270 -1.54 22.20 -10.05
N ARG A 271 -1.07 21.11 -9.47
CA ARG A 271 -1.51 19.74 -9.78
C ARG A 271 -2.31 19.13 -8.61
N VAL A 272 -3.08 18.11 -8.94
CA VAL A 272 -3.73 17.21 -7.98
C VAL A 272 -3.42 15.77 -8.39
N THR A 273 -3.10 14.96 -7.39
CA THR A 273 -2.90 13.52 -7.42
C THR A 273 -3.57 12.95 -6.16
N GLY A 274 -3.70 11.65 -6.06
CA GLY A 274 -4.32 11.01 -4.91
C GLY A 274 -4.95 9.70 -5.33
N HIS A 275 -5.96 9.29 -4.59
CA HIS A 275 -6.85 8.19 -4.95
C HIS A 275 -8.16 8.33 -4.17
N ALA A 276 -9.19 7.60 -4.55
CA ALA A 276 -10.35 7.44 -3.67
C ALA A 276 -10.11 6.24 -2.74
N VAL A 277 -11.12 5.78 -2.03
CA VAL A 277 -11.00 4.61 -1.15
C VAL A 277 -11.59 3.37 -1.83
N GLU A 278 -11.06 2.17 -1.57
CA GLU A 278 -11.70 0.87 -1.88
C GLU A 278 -11.86 0.51 -3.38
N GLU A 279 -10.80 0.65 -4.17
CA GLU A 279 -10.80 0.36 -5.62
C GLU A 279 -10.73 -1.12 -6.00
N THR A 280 -10.42 -2.00 -5.05
CA THR A 280 -10.02 -3.39 -5.30
C THR A 280 -11.16 -4.30 -5.77
N PHE A 281 -12.40 -3.99 -5.39
CA PHE A 281 -13.61 -4.76 -5.75
C PHE A 281 -14.77 -3.83 -6.12
N LEU A 282 -15.70 -4.29 -6.94
CA LEU A 282 -16.90 -3.53 -7.31
C LEU A 282 -17.74 -3.18 -6.08
N ALA A 283 -17.91 -4.13 -5.15
CA ALA A 283 -18.60 -3.88 -3.89
C ALA A 283 -17.93 -2.76 -3.07
N GLY A 284 -16.60 -2.74 -3.00
CA GLY A 284 -15.83 -1.68 -2.33
C GLY A 284 -16.04 -0.31 -2.98
N GLN A 285 -16.04 -0.24 -4.31
CA GLN A 285 -16.32 1.00 -5.04
C GLN A 285 -17.73 1.54 -4.78
N MET A 286 -18.72 0.65 -4.57
CA MET A 286 -20.09 1.04 -4.17
C MET A 286 -20.18 1.58 -2.74
N TRP A 287 -19.12 1.50 -1.93
CA TRP A 287 -19.07 2.12 -0.61
C TRP A 287 -18.71 3.59 -0.66
N CYS A 288 -18.08 4.06 -1.73
CA CYS A 288 -17.35 5.33 -1.70
C CYS A 288 -17.64 6.26 -2.89
N CYS A 289 -17.78 5.72 -4.10
CA CYS A 289 -17.87 6.53 -5.32
C CYS A 289 -18.83 5.97 -6.38
N GLY A 290 -19.18 4.68 -6.35
CA GLY A 290 -20.04 4.05 -7.36
C GLY A 290 -19.34 3.74 -8.70
N GLY A 291 -18.02 3.89 -8.77
CA GLY A 291 -17.18 3.62 -9.94
C GLY A 291 -15.97 4.54 -9.98
N ILE A 292 -14.76 3.97 -9.95
CA ILE A 292 -13.55 4.79 -9.74
C ILE A 292 -12.97 5.41 -11.03
N MET A 293 -13.09 4.75 -12.18
CA MET A 293 -12.37 5.18 -13.39
C MET A 293 -12.64 6.65 -13.83
N PRO A 294 -13.88 7.18 -13.71
CA PRO A 294 -14.15 8.60 -13.96
C PRO A 294 -13.40 9.58 -13.04
N PHE A 295 -12.98 9.15 -11.84
CA PHE A 295 -12.19 9.96 -10.91
C PHE A 295 -10.81 10.26 -11.49
N TYR A 296 -10.13 9.26 -12.06
CA TYR A 296 -8.80 9.37 -12.67
C TYR A 296 -8.74 10.40 -13.83
N GLU A 297 -9.87 10.69 -14.47
CA GLU A 297 -9.94 11.74 -15.49
C GLU A 297 -9.59 13.12 -14.91
N TYR A 298 -10.00 13.36 -13.67
CA TYR A 298 -9.84 14.60 -12.92
C TYR A 298 -8.62 14.62 -12.01
N GLU A 299 -7.56 13.89 -12.38
CA GLU A 299 -6.26 13.96 -11.73
C GLU A 299 -5.16 14.28 -12.74
N HIS A 300 -4.15 15.04 -12.32
CA HIS A 300 -2.98 15.31 -13.16
C HIS A 300 -2.05 14.10 -13.22
N ILE A 301 -1.93 13.42 -12.08
CA ILE A 301 -1.30 12.10 -11.93
C ILE A 301 -2.36 11.26 -11.21
N PRO A 302 -3.09 10.38 -11.91
CA PRO A 302 -4.04 9.51 -11.21
C PRO A 302 -3.29 8.54 -10.30
N GLY A 303 -3.89 8.20 -9.17
CA GLY A 303 -3.35 7.21 -8.24
C GLY A 303 -4.39 6.22 -7.71
N ILE A 304 -3.87 5.17 -7.09
CA ILE A 304 -4.60 4.17 -6.27
C ILE A 304 -3.79 3.93 -4.99
N ASP A 305 -4.34 3.17 -4.07
CA ASP A 305 -3.58 2.46 -3.05
C ASP A 305 -3.63 0.94 -3.26
N HIS A 306 -2.60 0.26 -2.78
CA HIS A 306 -2.60 -1.19 -2.60
C HIS A 306 -1.76 -1.52 -1.37
N LEU A 307 -2.46 -1.88 -0.29
CA LEU A 307 -1.85 -2.10 1.01
C LEU A 307 -1.67 -3.58 1.33
N GLY A 308 -0.77 -3.86 2.27
CA GLY A 308 -0.46 -5.20 2.76
C GLY A 308 0.63 -5.93 1.99
N ARG A 309 1.05 -7.07 2.53
CA ARG A 309 2.14 -7.93 2.04
C ARG A 309 1.72 -8.84 0.86
N ASN A 310 0.44 -8.83 0.50
CA ASN A 310 -0.06 -9.51 -0.70
C ASN A 310 0.15 -8.63 -1.94
N TYR A 311 0.19 -9.23 -3.12
CA TYR A 311 0.23 -8.50 -4.39
C TYR A 311 -1.18 -8.31 -4.97
N ASP A 312 -1.33 -7.30 -5.84
CA ASP A 312 -2.61 -6.94 -6.46
C ASP A 312 -3.16 -8.09 -7.31
N GLN A 313 -4.45 -8.38 -7.15
CA GLN A 313 -5.16 -9.40 -7.93
C GLN A 313 -5.54 -8.93 -9.35
N GLY A 314 -5.20 -7.69 -9.70
CA GLY A 314 -5.20 -7.18 -11.07
C GLY A 314 -6.46 -6.40 -11.45
N ILE A 315 -7.18 -5.85 -10.46
CA ILE A 315 -8.37 -5.02 -10.68
C ILE A 315 -8.02 -3.54 -10.52
N ALA A 316 -7.64 -3.09 -9.31
CA ALA A 316 -7.35 -1.68 -9.01
C ALA A 316 -6.29 -1.08 -9.97
N SER A 317 -5.11 -1.69 -10.03
CA SER A 317 -4.02 -1.22 -10.91
C SER A 317 -4.39 -1.27 -12.38
N LYS A 318 -5.21 -2.24 -12.80
CA LYS A 318 -5.63 -2.37 -14.19
C LYS A 318 -6.70 -1.36 -14.58
N GLN A 319 -7.59 -0.96 -13.67
CA GLN A 319 -8.52 0.15 -13.87
C GLN A 319 -7.76 1.46 -14.12
N LEU A 320 -6.82 1.80 -13.24
CA LEU A 320 -6.02 3.01 -13.40
C LEU A 320 -5.17 2.94 -14.67
N GLY A 321 -4.47 1.82 -14.91
CA GLY A 321 -3.67 1.63 -16.12
C GLY A 321 -4.49 1.79 -17.41
N SER A 322 -5.71 1.26 -17.43
CA SER A 322 -6.65 1.39 -18.55
C SER A 322 -7.06 2.85 -18.78
N ALA A 323 -7.52 3.54 -17.73
CA ALA A 323 -7.90 4.95 -17.82
C ALA A 323 -6.71 5.84 -18.22
N ALA A 324 -5.54 5.60 -17.64
CA ALA A 324 -4.31 6.33 -17.96
C ALA A 324 -3.92 6.16 -19.44
N ALA A 325 -3.97 4.93 -19.96
CA ALA A 325 -3.67 4.63 -21.36
C ALA A 325 -4.69 5.28 -22.30
N GLN A 326 -5.98 5.21 -21.98
CA GLN A 326 -7.08 5.79 -22.77
C GLN A 326 -7.04 7.33 -22.79
N LEU A 327 -6.78 7.96 -21.65
CA LEU A 327 -6.79 9.42 -21.47
C LEU A 327 -5.42 10.07 -21.72
N GLY A 328 -4.40 9.28 -22.07
CA GLY A 328 -3.05 9.78 -22.38
C GLY A 328 -2.25 10.26 -21.16
N LYS A 329 -2.60 9.82 -19.94
CA LYS A 329 -1.87 10.15 -18.71
C LYS A 329 -0.50 9.46 -18.73
N LYS A 330 0.57 10.21 -18.44
CA LYS A 330 1.96 9.72 -18.53
C LYS A 330 2.48 9.08 -17.25
N LYS A 331 1.93 9.49 -16.12
CA LYS A 331 2.27 8.99 -14.79
C LYS A 331 1.03 8.37 -14.16
N ALA A 332 1.24 7.25 -13.49
CA ALA A 332 0.23 6.45 -12.82
C ALA A 332 0.83 6.04 -11.47
N LEU A 333 0.32 6.63 -10.40
CA LEU A 333 0.85 6.49 -9.05
C LEU A 333 0.16 5.35 -8.31
N SER A 334 0.86 4.69 -7.40
CA SER A 334 0.22 3.88 -6.37
C SER A 334 0.88 4.14 -5.02
N GLU A 335 0.08 4.43 -4.01
CA GLU A 335 0.47 4.19 -2.62
C GLU A 335 0.65 2.68 -2.45
N MET A 336 1.79 2.27 -1.91
CA MET A 336 2.08 0.87 -1.64
C MET A 336 2.96 0.71 -0.41
N PHE A 337 2.96 -0.51 0.10
CA PHE A 337 3.81 -1.02 1.18
C PHE A 337 3.40 -0.70 2.61
N ALA A 338 2.33 0.08 2.82
CA ALA A 338 1.68 0.13 4.13
C ALA A 338 1.23 -1.28 4.52
N CYS A 339 1.13 -1.52 5.82
CA CYS A 339 0.59 -2.75 6.39
C CYS A 339 1.38 -4.04 6.09
N CYS A 340 2.56 -3.97 5.47
CA CYS A 340 3.35 -5.15 5.12
C CYS A 340 3.95 -5.89 6.32
N GLY A 341 4.05 -5.21 7.47
CA GLY A 341 4.79 -5.67 8.63
C GLY A 341 6.29 -5.42 8.51
N TRP A 342 6.95 -5.34 9.65
CA TRP A 342 8.41 -5.16 9.72
C TRP A 342 9.20 -6.33 9.11
N ASP A 343 8.59 -7.48 8.88
CA ASP A 343 9.25 -8.68 8.32
C ASP A 343 9.37 -8.68 6.79
N VAL A 344 8.78 -7.71 6.09
CA VAL A 344 8.76 -7.73 4.62
C VAL A 344 10.18 -7.66 4.03
N SER A 345 10.47 -8.52 3.04
CA SER A 345 11.74 -8.52 2.31
C SER A 345 11.68 -7.69 1.03
N PRO A 346 12.83 -7.17 0.53
CA PRO A 346 12.89 -6.46 -0.76
C PRO A 346 12.30 -7.25 -1.94
N LEU A 347 12.46 -8.58 -1.98
CA LEU A 347 11.86 -9.44 -3.01
C LEU A 347 10.33 -9.45 -2.93
N GLU A 348 9.76 -9.43 -1.72
CA GLU A 348 8.31 -9.34 -1.54
C GLU A 348 7.79 -7.96 -1.96
N LEU A 349 8.48 -6.88 -1.58
CA LEU A 349 8.17 -5.53 -2.04
C LEU A 349 8.22 -5.42 -3.57
N LYS A 350 9.21 -6.08 -4.20
CA LYS A 350 9.30 -6.15 -5.65
C LYS A 350 8.10 -6.84 -6.27
N ARG A 351 7.64 -7.96 -5.72
CA ARG A 351 6.43 -8.67 -6.20
C ARG A 351 5.17 -7.82 -6.06
N ILE A 352 5.03 -7.11 -4.94
CA ILE A 352 3.90 -6.18 -4.71
C ILE A 352 3.91 -5.10 -5.78
N ALA A 353 5.02 -4.37 -5.94
CA ALA A 353 5.12 -3.30 -6.91
C ALA A 353 4.95 -3.78 -8.35
N GLU A 354 5.67 -4.83 -8.77
CA GLU A 354 5.62 -5.29 -10.16
C GLU A 354 4.28 -5.86 -10.59
N SER A 355 3.49 -6.40 -9.64
CA SER A 355 2.11 -6.84 -9.91
C SER A 355 1.22 -5.72 -10.42
N GLN A 356 1.53 -4.48 -10.02
CA GLN A 356 0.84 -3.26 -10.41
C GLN A 356 1.51 -2.60 -11.61
N TYR A 357 2.85 -2.61 -11.70
CA TYR A 357 3.56 -2.01 -12.83
C TYR A 357 3.23 -2.73 -14.15
N VAL A 358 3.08 -4.06 -14.12
CA VAL A 358 2.66 -4.83 -15.30
C VAL A 358 1.20 -4.54 -15.72
N ALA A 359 0.41 -3.91 -14.85
CA ALA A 359 -0.98 -3.53 -15.12
C ALA A 359 -1.16 -2.06 -15.52
N GLY A 360 -0.11 -1.23 -15.39
CA GLY A 360 -0.09 0.16 -15.87
C GLY A 360 0.47 1.20 -14.90
N ILE A 361 0.76 0.83 -13.65
CA ILE A 361 1.45 1.71 -12.69
C ILE A 361 2.89 1.98 -13.16
N ASN A 362 3.40 3.18 -12.93
CA ASN A 362 4.79 3.52 -13.26
C ASN A 362 5.43 4.52 -12.30
N LEU A 363 4.75 4.88 -11.22
CA LEU A 363 5.24 5.78 -10.19
C LEU A 363 4.84 5.23 -8.82
N MET A 364 5.80 5.22 -7.89
CA MET A 364 5.63 4.65 -6.56
C MET A 364 5.45 5.76 -5.51
N CYS A 365 4.42 5.64 -4.68
CA CYS A 365 4.32 6.30 -3.40
C CYS A 365 4.59 5.26 -2.30
N GLN A 366 5.73 5.35 -1.64
CA GLN A 366 6.08 4.46 -0.54
C GLN A 366 5.37 4.94 0.72
N HIS A 367 4.55 4.10 1.31
CA HIS A 367 4.09 4.27 2.68
C HIS A 367 5.05 3.49 3.59
N LEU A 368 5.87 4.14 4.43
CA LEU A 368 6.05 5.59 4.61
C LEU A 368 7.50 5.94 4.99
N TYR A 369 7.84 7.22 4.98
CA TYR A 369 9.00 7.79 5.68
C TYR A 369 8.49 8.53 6.94
N PRO A 370 8.84 8.14 8.17
CA PRO A 370 8.34 8.77 9.38
C PRO A 370 9.20 9.96 9.78
N TYR A 371 8.57 11.05 10.23
CA TYR A 371 9.30 12.12 10.91
C TYR A 371 9.90 11.62 12.23
N SER A 372 9.11 10.89 13.03
CA SER A 372 9.49 10.30 14.32
C SER A 372 8.91 8.90 14.50
N GLU A 373 9.60 8.03 15.23
CA GLU A 373 9.16 6.66 15.57
C GLU A 373 8.63 6.53 17.01
N ARG A 374 8.59 7.62 17.80
CA ARG A 374 8.18 7.52 19.21
C ARG A 374 6.70 7.18 19.40
N GLY A 375 6.38 6.49 20.48
CA GLY A 375 5.01 6.20 20.90
C GLY A 375 4.26 5.32 19.91
N GLN A 376 3.04 5.72 19.56
CA GLN A 376 2.21 5.04 18.57
C GLN A 376 2.80 5.02 17.14
N ARG A 377 3.73 5.93 16.83
CA ARG A 377 4.23 6.19 15.48
C ARG A 377 4.92 4.98 14.86
N LYS A 378 5.72 4.23 15.63
CA LYS A 378 6.36 2.97 15.19
C LYS A 378 5.43 1.80 14.84
N ARG A 379 4.12 1.97 15.09
CA ARG A 379 3.08 0.96 14.81
C ARG A 379 2.15 1.38 13.66
N ASP A 380 2.42 2.52 13.05
CA ASP A 380 1.60 3.14 12.00
C ASP A 380 1.73 2.41 10.65
N TYR A 381 1.04 1.28 10.54
CA TYR A 381 0.99 0.43 9.35
C TYR A 381 2.39 0.08 8.77
N PRO A 382 3.32 -0.48 9.58
CA PRO A 382 4.69 -0.76 9.17
C PRO A 382 4.79 -1.71 7.97
N ALA A 383 5.93 -1.82 7.25
CA ALA A 383 7.26 -1.26 7.56
C ALA A 383 7.47 0.20 7.14
N HIS A 384 8.48 0.85 7.73
CA HIS A 384 8.87 2.22 7.37
C HIS A 384 10.20 2.27 6.62
N TYR A 385 10.24 3.02 5.53
CA TYR A 385 11.33 3.09 4.55
C TYR A 385 12.19 4.33 4.81
N SER A 386 12.90 4.31 5.93
CA SER A 386 13.70 5.44 6.41
C SER A 386 14.97 4.98 7.12
N GLN A 387 15.66 5.90 7.79
CA GLN A 387 16.87 5.60 8.58
C GLN A 387 16.70 4.50 9.63
N HIS A 388 15.47 4.24 10.03
CA HIS A 388 15.10 3.24 11.02
C HIS A 388 15.14 1.81 10.47
N LEU A 389 15.17 1.62 9.16
CA LEU A 389 15.21 0.32 8.51
C LEU A 389 16.67 -0.20 8.41
N PRO A 390 17.00 -1.41 8.88
CA PRO A 390 18.40 -1.86 8.90
C PRO A 390 19.08 -1.91 7.52
N TRP A 391 18.32 -2.17 6.46
CA TRP A 391 18.80 -2.22 5.07
C TRP A 391 18.58 -0.91 4.31
N GLN A 392 18.38 0.23 4.99
CA GLN A 392 18.12 1.53 4.36
C GLN A 392 19.12 1.90 3.25
N LYS A 393 20.41 1.53 3.39
CA LYS A 393 21.46 1.88 2.42
C LYS A 393 21.21 1.26 1.04
N GLN A 394 20.47 0.17 0.97
CA GLN A 394 20.12 -0.50 -0.28
C GLN A 394 18.83 0.02 -0.90
N MET A 395 18.06 0.87 -0.19
CA MET A 395 16.87 1.51 -0.76
C MET A 395 17.19 2.32 -2.01
N LYS A 396 18.37 2.94 -2.10
CA LYS A 396 18.81 3.63 -3.32
C LYS A 396 18.83 2.70 -4.54
N HIS A 397 19.33 1.48 -4.38
CA HIS A 397 19.37 0.51 -5.47
C HIS A 397 17.96 -0.02 -5.79
N PHE A 398 17.12 -0.19 -4.76
CA PHE A 398 15.70 -0.51 -4.93
C PHE A 398 14.97 0.56 -5.73
N ASP A 399 15.10 1.84 -5.36
CA ASP A 399 14.47 2.96 -6.07
C ASP A 399 15.02 3.11 -7.48
N GLU A 400 16.34 3.04 -7.68
CA GLU A 400 16.93 3.11 -9.02
C GLU A 400 16.39 2.04 -9.98
N TYR A 401 16.10 0.83 -9.47
CA TYR A 401 15.44 -0.23 -10.24
C TYR A 401 14.04 0.21 -10.70
N PHE A 402 13.20 0.69 -9.76
CA PHE A 402 11.82 1.10 -10.07
C PHE A 402 11.75 2.38 -10.91
N ASN A 403 12.69 3.30 -10.74
CA ASN A 403 12.83 4.48 -11.58
C ASN A 403 13.06 4.09 -13.04
N ARG A 404 13.97 3.12 -13.27
CA ARG A 404 14.24 2.58 -14.61
C ARG A 404 13.04 1.81 -15.15
N LEU A 405 12.36 1.02 -14.31
CA LEU A 405 11.16 0.29 -14.70
C LEU A 405 10.03 1.25 -15.10
N GLY A 406 9.69 2.22 -14.25
CA GLY A 406 8.65 3.21 -14.47
C GLY A 406 8.90 4.04 -15.72
N TYR A 407 10.13 4.55 -15.90
CA TYR A 407 10.50 5.22 -17.14
C TYR A 407 10.36 4.31 -18.35
N THR A 408 10.84 3.07 -18.28
CA THR A 408 10.75 2.09 -19.37
C THR A 408 9.30 1.83 -19.77
N LEU A 409 8.42 1.59 -18.80
CA LEU A 409 7.00 1.31 -19.01
C LEU A 409 6.18 2.56 -19.36
N SER A 410 6.73 3.76 -19.24
CA SER A 410 6.09 4.99 -19.72
C SER A 410 6.27 5.22 -21.24
N ARG A 411 7.23 4.53 -21.87
CA ARG A 411 7.60 4.78 -23.26
C ARG A 411 6.60 4.18 -24.24
N GLY A 412 6.32 4.93 -25.30
CA GLY A 412 5.40 4.46 -26.34
C GLY A 412 3.98 4.21 -25.81
N GLU A 413 3.27 3.31 -26.47
CA GLU A 413 1.87 2.97 -26.19
C GLU A 413 1.76 1.49 -25.78
N GLU A 414 0.92 1.20 -24.79
CA GLU A 414 0.55 -0.18 -24.46
C GLU A 414 -0.23 -0.80 -25.63
N LEU A 415 0.10 -2.04 -26.00
CA LEU A 415 -0.63 -2.80 -27.00
C LEU A 415 -1.67 -3.69 -26.31
N ALA A 416 -2.88 -3.16 -26.18
CA ALA A 416 -4.04 -3.85 -25.62
C ALA A 416 -5.18 -3.92 -26.67
N PRO A 417 -5.21 -4.94 -27.55
CA PRO A 417 -6.21 -5.03 -28.63
C PRO A 417 -7.63 -5.36 -28.14
N VAL A 418 -7.81 -5.67 -26.86
CA VAL A 418 -9.06 -6.10 -26.25
C VAL A 418 -9.56 -5.06 -25.25
N LEU A 419 -10.84 -4.69 -25.36
CA LEU A 419 -11.55 -3.94 -24.31
C LEU A 419 -12.40 -4.91 -23.51
N LEU A 420 -12.21 -5.02 -22.19
CA LEU A 420 -13.08 -5.76 -21.28
C LEU A 420 -14.05 -4.76 -20.63
N LEU A 421 -15.34 -4.85 -20.93
CA LEU A 421 -16.32 -3.90 -20.39
C LEU A 421 -16.43 -4.06 -18.86
N HIS A 422 -16.31 -2.96 -18.13
CA HIS A 422 -16.35 -2.97 -16.66
C HIS A 422 -17.80 -2.95 -16.16
N PRO A 423 -18.21 -3.89 -15.28
CA PRO A 423 -19.62 -4.11 -14.92
C PRO A 423 -20.19 -3.14 -13.87
N ILE A 424 -19.45 -2.10 -13.44
CA ILE A 424 -19.86 -1.27 -12.30
C ILE A 424 -21.23 -0.59 -12.47
N HIS A 425 -21.62 -0.18 -13.69
CA HIS A 425 -22.96 0.36 -13.94
C HIS A 425 -24.07 -0.69 -13.73
N SER A 426 -23.76 -1.98 -13.92
CA SER A 426 -24.68 -3.08 -13.60
C SER A 426 -24.81 -3.30 -12.08
N CYS A 427 -23.82 -2.92 -11.27
CA CYS A 427 -23.91 -2.97 -9.81
C CYS A 427 -25.01 -2.03 -9.29
N TRP A 428 -25.23 -0.89 -9.94
CA TRP A 428 -26.23 0.10 -9.54
C TRP A 428 -27.67 -0.45 -9.51
N LEU A 429 -27.97 -1.51 -10.27
CA LEU A 429 -29.30 -2.14 -10.27
C LEU A 429 -29.64 -2.87 -8.98
N ASN A 430 -28.63 -3.48 -8.35
CA ASN A 430 -28.83 -4.46 -7.29
C ASN A 430 -28.18 -4.05 -5.96
N TYR A 431 -27.21 -3.15 -5.99
CA TYR A 431 -26.44 -2.81 -4.80
C TYR A 431 -27.32 -2.21 -3.71
N LYS A 432 -27.27 -2.87 -2.55
CA LYS A 432 -27.80 -2.41 -1.27
C LYS A 432 -26.66 -2.49 -0.27
N ARG A 433 -26.56 -1.49 0.61
CA ARG A 433 -25.52 -1.45 1.65
C ARG A 433 -25.62 -2.64 2.62
N GLU A 434 -26.84 -3.09 2.90
CA GLU A 434 -27.12 -4.22 3.78
C GLU A 434 -28.01 -5.24 3.04
N PRO A 435 -27.62 -6.53 2.91
CA PRO A 435 -26.35 -7.12 3.35
C PRO A 435 -25.16 -6.74 2.45
N ASP A 436 -24.06 -6.31 3.07
CA ASP A 436 -22.92 -5.70 2.39
C ASP A 436 -22.25 -6.62 1.35
N GLY A 437 -22.02 -6.09 0.14
CA GLY A 437 -21.36 -6.74 -1.00
C GLY A 437 -22.08 -7.95 -1.62
N VAL A 438 -23.00 -8.59 -0.89
CA VAL A 438 -23.69 -9.83 -1.31
C VAL A 438 -24.48 -9.63 -2.61
N THR A 439 -25.09 -8.45 -2.77
CA THR A 439 -25.98 -8.14 -3.90
C THR A 439 -25.28 -7.97 -5.24
N VAL A 440 -23.94 -7.83 -5.25
CA VAL A 440 -23.13 -7.61 -6.46
C VAL A 440 -21.98 -8.61 -6.62
N ALA A 441 -21.83 -9.55 -5.69
CA ALA A 441 -20.71 -10.49 -5.61
C ALA A 441 -20.48 -11.32 -6.89
N GLU A 442 -21.54 -11.61 -7.65
CA GLU A 442 -21.45 -12.35 -8.90
C GLU A 442 -20.83 -11.53 -10.05
N LEU A 443 -21.07 -10.22 -10.09
CA LEU A 443 -20.45 -9.31 -11.06
C LEU A 443 -18.95 -9.19 -10.74
N ASP A 444 -18.62 -9.08 -9.46
CA ASP A 444 -17.24 -9.03 -8.96
C ASP A 444 -16.48 -10.30 -9.34
N THR A 445 -17.09 -11.46 -9.09
CA THR A 445 -16.51 -12.77 -9.42
C THR A 445 -16.32 -12.91 -10.92
N SER A 446 -17.32 -12.53 -11.73
CA SER A 446 -17.24 -12.60 -13.19
C SER A 446 -16.12 -11.72 -13.75
N LEU A 447 -16.02 -10.46 -13.32
CA LEU A 447 -14.96 -9.56 -13.75
C LEU A 447 -13.57 -10.13 -13.47
N ARG A 448 -13.37 -10.65 -12.26
CA ARG A 448 -12.10 -11.25 -11.82
C ARG A 448 -11.74 -12.48 -12.66
N GLU A 449 -12.67 -13.41 -12.83
CA GLU A 449 -12.44 -14.65 -13.58
C GLU A 449 -12.12 -14.40 -15.05
N VAL A 450 -12.84 -13.46 -15.69
CA VAL A 450 -12.57 -13.08 -17.09
C VAL A 450 -11.20 -12.41 -17.20
N SER A 451 -10.85 -11.53 -16.26
CA SER A 451 -9.53 -10.88 -16.23
C SER A 451 -8.40 -11.89 -16.05
N TRP A 452 -8.55 -12.86 -15.15
CA TRP A 452 -7.61 -13.96 -14.97
C TRP A 452 -7.50 -14.85 -16.22
N ALA A 453 -8.61 -15.12 -16.91
CA ALA A 453 -8.58 -15.88 -18.15
C ALA A 453 -7.79 -15.17 -19.27
N LEU A 454 -7.78 -13.83 -19.28
CA LEU A 454 -6.96 -13.01 -20.18
C LEU A 454 -5.48 -13.01 -19.75
N TYR A 455 -5.19 -12.89 -18.45
CA TYR A 455 -3.83 -12.98 -17.90
C TYR A 455 -3.19 -14.36 -18.16
N ASP A 456 -3.92 -15.45 -17.91
CA ASP A 456 -3.49 -16.84 -18.19
C ASP A 456 -3.06 -17.06 -19.64
N ARG A 457 -3.58 -16.25 -20.56
CA ARG A 457 -3.33 -16.35 -22.01
C ARG A 457 -2.43 -15.24 -22.54
N HIS A 458 -1.93 -14.38 -21.66
CA HIS A 458 -1.07 -13.25 -22.01
C HIS A 458 -1.69 -12.35 -23.09
N ILE A 459 -3.00 -12.10 -22.98
CA ILE A 459 -3.74 -11.19 -23.85
C ILE A 459 -3.68 -9.79 -23.23
N GLY A 460 -3.16 -8.80 -23.96
CA GLY A 460 -3.24 -7.40 -23.55
C GLY A 460 -4.67 -6.88 -23.63
N PHE A 461 -5.17 -6.29 -22.56
CA PHE A 461 -6.53 -5.73 -22.50
C PHE A 461 -6.55 -4.43 -21.69
N HIS A 462 -7.62 -3.64 -21.84
CA HIS A 462 -7.98 -2.55 -20.94
C HIS A 462 -9.42 -2.74 -20.46
N TYR A 463 -9.76 -2.21 -19.30
CA TYR A 463 -11.14 -2.05 -18.89
C TYR A 463 -11.81 -0.90 -19.66
N GLY A 464 -13.08 -1.09 -20.03
CA GLY A 464 -13.95 -0.06 -20.59
C GLY A 464 -14.94 0.43 -19.56
N ASP A 465 -14.77 1.67 -19.10
CA ASP A 465 -15.74 2.38 -18.27
C ASP A 465 -16.77 3.10 -19.17
N GLU A 466 -18.06 2.96 -18.87
CA GLU A 466 -19.11 3.50 -19.74
C GLU A 466 -19.15 5.03 -19.73
N ASP A 467 -18.75 5.68 -18.63
CA ASP A 467 -18.65 7.13 -18.54
C ASP A 467 -17.47 7.71 -19.33
N ILE A 468 -16.31 7.05 -19.27
CA ILE A 468 -15.16 7.39 -20.12
C ILE A 468 -15.52 7.13 -21.60
N MET A 469 -16.15 6.00 -21.91
CA MET A 469 -16.58 5.65 -23.27
C MET A 469 -17.58 6.66 -23.83
N ARG A 470 -18.54 7.11 -23.03
CA ARG A 470 -19.51 8.14 -23.42
C ARG A 470 -18.82 9.45 -23.83
N ARG A 471 -17.74 9.86 -23.14
CA ARG A 471 -17.02 11.11 -23.41
C ARG A 471 -15.98 10.99 -24.52
N HIS A 472 -15.31 9.85 -24.63
CA HIS A 472 -14.08 9.67 -25.42
C HIS A 472 -14.17 8.56 -26.49
N GLY A 473 -15.30 7.86 -26.55
CA GLY A 473 -15.55 6.72 -27.42
C GLY A 473 -15.98 7.10 -28.83
N ARG A 474 -15.46 6.38 -29.83
CA ARG A 474 -15.94 6.42 -31.23
C ARG A 474 -15.61 5.12 -31.96
N VAL A 475 -16.23 4.87 -33.11
CA VAL A 475 -15.88 3.74 -33.97
C VAL A 475 -15.28 4.24 -35.27
N GLU A 476 -14.14 3.69 -35.67
CA GLU A 476 -13.45 4.09 -36.89
C GLU A 476 -12.72 2.90 -37.51
N ASN A 477 -12.93 2.66 -38.81
CA ASN A 477 -12.25 1.61 -39.58
C ASN A 477 -12.34 0.20 -38.94
N GLY A 478 -13.50 -0.16 -38.39
CA GLY A 478 -13.71 -1.45 -37.74
C GLY A 478 -13.03 -1.60 -36.36
N MET A 479 -12.58 -0.49 -35.76
CA MET A 479 -11.99 -0.44 -34.43
C MET A 479 -12.85 0.40 -33.50
N LEU A 480 -13.00 -0.04 -32.25
CA LEU A 480 -13.53 0.81 -31.18
C LEU A 480 -12.38 1.65 -30.61
N ILE A 481 -12.52 2.96 -30.58
CA ILE A 481 -11.49 3.88 -30.08
C ILE A 481 -12.01 4.54 -28.81
N ILE A 482 -11.19 4.56 -27.75
CA ILE A 482 -11.43 5.34 -26.53
C ILE A 482 -10.21 6.23 -26.33
N GLY A 483 -10.38 7.54 -26.55
CA GLY A 483 -9.29 8.51 -26.46
C GLY A 483 -8.09 8.13 -27.34
N HIS A 484 -7.00 7.74 -26.69
CA HIS A 484 -5.72 7.37 -27.29
C HIS A 484 -5.55 5.87 -27.60
N GLN A 485 -6.53 5.02 -27.29
CA GLN A 485 -6.43 3.57 -27.44
C GLN A 485 -7.46 3.03 -28.44
N SER A 486 -7.10 1.96 -29.15
CA SER A 486 -7.94 1.31 -30.16
C SER A 486 -8.06 -0.19 -29.92
N TYR A 487 -9.28 -0.71 -30.02
CA TYR A 487 -9.63 -2.09 -29.68
C TYR A 487 -10.26 -2.79 -30.89
N SER A 488 -9.75 -3.98 -31.18
CA SER A 488 -10.27 -4.85 -32.25
C SER A 488 -11.31 -5.84 -31.76
N CYS A 489 -11.45 -6.00 -30.44
CA CYS A 489 -12.40 -6.90 -29.82
C CYS A 489 -12.93 -6.31 -28.51
N VAL A 490 -14.22 -6.52 -28.23
CA VAL A 490 -14.84 -6.21 -26.95
C VAL A 490 -15.22 -7.52 -26.26
N VAL A 491 -14.76 -7.70 -25.02
CA VAL A 491 -15.14 -8.80 -24.15
C VAL A 491 -16.18 -8.27 -23.16
N LEU A 492 -17.30 -8.98 -23.05
CA LEU A 492 -18.37 -8.67 -22.11
C LEU A 492 -18.33 -9.74 -21.02
N PRO A 493 -18.01 -9.39 -19.76
CA PRO A 493 -18.21 -10.27 -18.63
C PRO A 493 -19.72 -10.36 -18.34
N LYS A 494 -20.11 -10.93 -17.20
CA LYS A 494 -21.49 -10.81 -16.74
C LYS A 494 -21.84 -9.33 -16.54
N ILE A 495 -22.82 -8.86 -17.28
CA ILE A 495 -23.37 -7.50 -17.21
C ILE A 495 -24.90 -7.57 -17.37
N TYR A 496 -25.61 -6.69 -16.69
CA TYR A 496 -27.07 -6.62 -16.72
C TYR A 496 -27.60 -5.54 -17.64
N SER A 497 -26.92 -4.40 -17.67
CA SER A 497 -27.31 -3.23 -18.45
C SER A 497 -26.10 -2.67 -19.19
N LEU A 498 -26.39 -1.99 -20.30
CA LEU A 498 -25.50 -1.02 -20.91
C LEU A 498 -26.08 0.38 -20.75
N ASP A 499 -25.26 1.41 -20.76
CA ASP A 499 -25.71 2.77 -21.01
C ASP A 499 -26.14 2.90 -22.48
N ALA A 500 -27.12 3.75 -22.77
CA ALA A 500 -27.60 3.95 -24.15
C ALA A 500 -26.46 4.33 -25.11
N SER A 501 -25.55 5.21 -24.66
CA SER A 501 -24.39 5.62 -25.45
C SER A 501 -23.42 4.47 -25.76
N THR A 502 -23.20 3.56 -24.81
CA THR A 502 -22.39 2.36 -25.01
C THR A 502 -23.06 1.41 -25.99
N ALA A 503 -24.38 1.19 -25.85
CA ALA A 503 -25.13 0.32 -26.76
C ALA A 503 -25.08 0.85 -28.21
N GLU A 504 -25.13 2.17 -28.42
CA GLU A 504 -24.96 2.79 -29.73
C GLU A 504 -23.55 2.58 -30.30
N LEU A 505 -22.51 2.85 -29.51
CA LEU A 505 -21.11 2.62 -29.90
C LEU A 505 -20.85 1.17 -30.29
N LEU A 506 -21.31 0.21 -29.48
CA LEU A 506 -21.11 -1.22 -29.77
C LEU A 506 -21.91 -1.68 -30.98
N ARG A 507 -23.08 -1.09 -31.26
CA ARG A 507 -23.85 -1.37 -32.47
C ARG A 507 -23.11 -0.91 -33.72
N GLU A 508 -22.53 0.29 -33.68
CA GLU A 508 -21.70 0.80 -34.77
C GLU A 508 -20.46 -0.08 -34.98
N PHE A 509 -19.79 -0.49 -33.90
CA PHE A 509 -18.64 -1.38 -33.94
C PHE A 509 -19.00 -2.74 -34.57
N ALA A 510 -20.13 -3.33 -34.18
CA ALA A 510 -20.65 -4.55 -34.79
C ALA A 510 -20.94 -4.38 -36.29
N ALA A 511 -21.53 -3.26 -36.69
CA ALA A 511 -21.84 -2.97 -38.09
C ALA A 511 -20.58 -2.83 -38.97
N GLN A 512 -19.45 -2.46 -38.39
CA GLN A 512 -18.15 -2.40 -39.06
C GLN A 512 -17.34 -3.71 -38.96
N GLY A 513 -17.94 -4.80 -38.45
CA GLY A 513 -17.30 -6.12 -38.36
C GLY A 513 -16.48 -6.35 -37.09
N GLY A 514 -16.70 -5.54 -36.05
CA GLY A 514 -16.07 -5.68 -34.75
C GLY A 514 -16.23 -7.07 -34.12
N LYS A 515 -15.22 -7.50 -33.36
CA LYS A 515 -15.23 -8.80 -32.68
C LYS A 515 -15.82 -8.71 -31.27
N PHE A 516 -16.58 -9.72 -30.87
CA PHE A 516 -17.15 -9.85 -29.54
C PHE A 516 -16.86 -11.22 -28.92
N VAL A 517 -16.62 -11.21 -27.62
CA VAL A 517 -16.64 -12.40 -26.75
C VAL A 517 -17.57 -12.10 -25.57
N LEU A 518 -18.69 -12.79 -25.49
CA LEU A 518 -19.58 -12.77 -24.34
C LEU A 518 -19.27 -14.00 -23.49
N THR A 519 -18.96 -13.81 -22.21
CA THR A 519 -18.69 -14.91 -21.27
C THR A 519 -19.95 -15.37 -20.53
N ASP A 520 -21.04 -14.62 -20.65
CA ASP A 520 -22.39 -14.91 -20.16
C ASP A 520 -23.42 -14.52 -21.24
N ALA A 521 -24.71 -14.55 -20.93
CA ALA A 521 -25.77 -14.02 -21.78
C ALA A 521 -25.55 -12.53 -22.09
N ALA A 522 -26.02 -12.08 -23.26
CA ALA A 522 -26.06 -10.66 -23.57
C ALA A 522 -26.96 -9.92 -22.55
N PRO A 523 -26.63 -8.67 -22.19
CA PRO A 523 -27.49 -7.86 -21.31
C PRO A 523 -28.88 -7.69 -21.94
N ASP A 524 -29.90 -7.56 -21.10
CA ASP A 524 -31.28 -7.36 -21.51
C ASP A 524 -31.78 -5.94 -21.22
N ARG A 525 -30.92 -5.07 -20.68
CA ARG A 525 -31.27 -3.70 -20.27
C ARG A 525 -30.42 -2.61 -20.93
N ILE A 526 -31.02 -1.43 -21.07
CA ILE A 526 -30.37 -0.16 -21.43
C ILE A 526 -30.77 0.89 -20.38
N ASP A 527 -29.79 1.61 -19.83
CA ASP A 527 -29.97 2.58 -18.74
C ASP A 527 -30.83 2.01 -17.58
N GLY A 528 -30.55 0.76 -17.22
CA GLY A 528 -31.23 0.01 -16.16
C GLY A 528 -32.63 -0.53 -16.50
N ARG A 529 -33.19 -0.16 -17.64
CA ARG A 529 -34.56 -0.54 -18.07
C ARG A 529 -34.54 -1.68 -19.08
N VAL A 530 -35.55 -2.54 -19.06
CA VAL A 530 -35.66 -3.67 -20.02
C VAL A 530 -35.70 -3.14 -21.44
N ALA A 531 -34.77 -3.58 -22.27
CA ALA A 531 -34.68 -3.15 -23.67
C ALA A 531 -35.81 -3.79 -24.50
N ALA A 532 -36.30 -3.06 -25.51
CA ALA A 532 -37.27 -3.62 -26.43
C ALA A 532 -36.68 -4.86 -27.16
N PRO A 533 -37.46 -5.93 -27.42
CA PRO A 533 -36.97 -7.11 -28.12
C PRO A 533 -36.26 -6.76 -29.44
N GLY A 534 -35.11 -7.38 -29.71
CA GLY A 534 -34.31 -7.12 -30.91
C GLY A 534 -33.29 -5.98 -30.77
N THR A 535 -33.37 -5.15 -29.72
CA THR A 535 -32.51 -3.96 -29.58
C THR A 535 -31.03 -4.32 -29.45
N LEU A 536 -30.72 -5.39 -28.71
CA LEU A 536 -29.36 -5.84 -28.39
C LEU A 536 -28.93 -7.11 -29.15
N ASP A 537 -29.72 -7.56 -30.15
CA ASP A 537 -29.47 -8.80 -30.92
C ASP A 537 -28.14 -8.83 -31.70
N PHE A 538 -27.48 -7.69 -31.84
CA PHE A 538 -26.17 -7.56 -32.46
C PHE A 538 -25.03 -8.05 -31.55
N LEU A 539 -25.25 -8.12 -30.23
CA LEU A 539 -24.26 -8.61 -29.26
C LEU A 539 -24.23 -10.14 -29.26
N LYS A 540 -23.36 -10.71 -30.08
CA LYS A 540 -23.16 -12.16 -30.18
C LYS A 540 -21.67 -12.46 -30.32
N SER A 541 -21.19 -13.47 -29.59
CA SER A 541 -19.82 -13.94 -29.76
C SER A 541 -19.58 -14.37 -31.20
N ASN A 542 -18.57 -13.76 -31.83
CA ASN A 542 -18.12 -14.09 -33.18
C ASN A 542 -16.62 -14.48 -33.20
N THR A 543 -15.98 -14.49 -32.03
CA THR A 543 -14.65 -15.01 -31.77
C THR A 543 -14.60 -15.61 -30.35
N ASP A 544 -13.44 -16.09 -29.92
CA ASP A 544 -13.22 -16.65 -28.59
C ASP A 544 -11.85 -16.25 -28.03
N ILE A 545 -11.66 -16.42 -26.72
CA ILE A 545 -10.44 -16.01 -26.01
C ILE A 545 -9.19 -16.75 -26.54
N ASP A 546 -9.29 -18.02 -26.91
CA ASP A 546 -8.15 -18.79 -27.41
C ASP A 546 -7.72 -18.32 -28.83
N THR A 547 -8.67 -17.86 -29.65
CA THR A 547 -8.41 -17.20 -30.93
C THR A 547 -7.69 -15.86 -30.73
N LEU A 548 -8.14 -15.04 -29.78
CA LEU A 548 -7.46 -13.79 -29.42
C LEU A 548 -6.03 -14.06 -28.92
N ALA A 549 -5.86 -15.07 -28.05
CA ALA A 549 -4.54 -15.50 -27.61
C ALA A 549 -3.67 -15.90 -28.80
N ALA A 550 -4.20 -16.63 -29.79
CA ALA A 550 -3.51 -17.02 -31.02
C ALA A 550 -3.18 -15.83 -31.94
N GLU A 551 -3.73 -14.65 -31.73
CA GLU A 551 -3.41 -13.42 -32.46
C GLU A 551 -2.35 -12.54 -31.75
N SER A 552 -2.17 -12.67 -30.43
CA SER A 552 -1.23 -11.87 -29.61
C SER A 552 0.20 -11.74 -30.20
N GLU A 553 0.75 -10.54 -30.12
CA GLU A 553 2.11 -10.27 -30.60
C GLU A 553 3.19 -10.78 -29.64
N LEU A 554 2.95 -10.68 -28.33
CA LEU A 554 3.78 -11.28 -27.28
C LEU A 554 3.34 -12.73 -27.05
N ARG A 555 4.30 -13.64 -26.99
CA ARG A 555 4.09 -15.06 -26.70
C ARG A 555 4.84 -15.44 -25.46
N VAL A 556 4.12 -15.95 -24.48
CA VAL A 556 4.67 -16.58 -23.28
C VAL A 556 4.07 -17.99 -23.22
N SER A 557 4.89 -19.01 -22.98
CA SER A 557 4.44 -20.41 -23.09
C SER A 557 3.72 -20.96 -21.86
N THR A 558 3.75 -20.25 -20.74
CA THR A 558 3.04 -20.66 -19.53
C THR A 558 1.58 -20.20 -19.57
N ARG A 559 0.73 -20.83 -18.76
CA ARG A 559 -0.66 -20.45 -18.54
C ARG A 559 -0.93 -20.37 -17.04
N VAL A 560 -0.33 -19.37 -16.42
CA VAL A 560 -0.42 -19.09 -14.98
C VAL A 560 -0.71 -17.60 -14.86
N HIS A 561 -1.88 -17.20 -14.36
CA HIS A 561 -2.29 -15.79 -14.26
C HIS A 561 -1.37 -14.95 -13.37
N ASP A 562 -0.67 -15.58 -12.42
CA ASP A 562 0.38 -14.94 -11.62
C ASP A 562 1.69 -14.75 -12.39
N VAL A 563 1.81 -15.31 -13.60
CA VAL A 563 2.80 -14.88 -14.57
C VAL A 563 2.13 -13.87 -15.49
N ARG A 564 2.33 -12.57 -15.21
CA ARG A 564 1.67 -11.49 -15.95
C ARG A 564 2.57 -10.93 -17.03
N SER A 565 1.98 -10.28 -18.03
CA SER A 565 2.75 -9.61 -19.07
C SER A 565 2.10 -8.36 -19.63
N MET A 566 2.95 -7.42 -20.02
CA MET A 566 2.60 -6.20 -20.76
C MET A 566 3.42 -6.14 -22.05
N LEU A 567 2.84 -5.61 -23.13
CA LEU A 567 3.54 -5.31 -24.37
C LEU A 567 3.37 -3.83 -24.70
N ARG A 568 4.47 -3.15 -25.02
CA ARG A 568 4.46 -1.76 -25.48
C ARG A 568 5.06 -1.63 -26.86
N ARG A 569 4.50 -0.73 -27.67
CA ARG A 569 5.07 -0.29 -28.94
C ARG A 569 5.70 1.06 -28.74
N THR A 570 7.01 1.13 -28.93
CA THR A 570 7.78 2.37 -28.83
C THR A 570 8.20 2.85 -30.22
N GLU A 571 8.70 4.07 -30.31
CA GLU A 571 9.38 4.62 -31.49
C GLU A 571 10.57 3.75 -31.99
N ARG A 572 11.04 2.78 -31.19
CA ARG A 572 12.24 1.95 -31.45
C ARG A 572 11.94 0.47 -31.68
N GLY A 573 10.68 0.08 -31.65
CA GLY A 573 10.23 -1.32 -31.66
C GLY A 573 9.47 -1.68 -30.40
N ARG A 574 9.24 -2.97 -30.21
CA ARG A 574 8.43 -3.50 -29.12
C ARG A 574 9.25 -3.84 -27.87
N LEU A 575 8.59 -3.69 -26.73
CA LEU A 575 9.07 -3.99 -25.40
C LEU A 575 8.05 -4.86 -24.67
N GLY A 576 8.42 -6.08 -24.32
CA GLY A 576 7.61 -7.00 -23.53
C GLY A 576 8.14 -7.06 -22.09
N PHE A 577 7.24 -6.90 -21.13
CA PHE A 577 7.53 -7.08 -19.70
C PHE A 577 6.80 -8.33 -19.23
N VAL A 578 7.52 -9.28 -18.61
CA VAL A 578 6.94 -10.51 -18.06
C VAL A 578 7.39 -10.67 -16.63
N VAL A 579 6.46 -10.96 -15.72
CA VAL A 579 6.71 -10.99 -14.26
C VAL A 579 6.19 -12.31 -13.72
N ASN A 580 7.01 -13.01 -12.92
CA ASN A 580 6.56 -14.15 -12.12
C ASN A 580 6.21 -13.68 -10.70
N LEU A 581 4.92 -13.56 -10.39
CA LEU A 581 4.44 -13.16 -9.07
C LEU A 581 4.34 -14.33 -8.09
N THR A 582 4.59 -15.57 -8.53
CA THR A 582 4.49 -16.75 -7.67
C THR A 582 5.67 -16.86 -6.70
N GLY A 583 5.50 -17.68 -5.66
CA GLY A 583 6.58 -18.09 -4.76
C GLY A 583 7.45 -19.23 -5.31
N GLU A 584 7.25 -19.63 -6.57
CA GLU A 584 7.86 -20.82 -7.17
C GLU A 584 8.64 -20.49 -8.45
N THR A 585 9.62 -21.33 -8.78
CA THR A 585 10.32 -21.23 -10.07
C THR A 585 9.47 -21.84 -11.18
N ILE A 586 9.15 -21.06 -12.21
CA ILE A 586 8.51 -21.57 -13.42
C ILE A 586 9.59 -21.96 -14.44
N LYS A 587 9.70 -23.26 -14.73
CA LYS A 587 10.77 -23.81 -15.57
C LYS A 587 10.50 -23.69 -17.07
N ASN A 588 11.56 -23.47 -17.86
CA ASN A 588 11.55 -23.51 -19.33
C ASN A 588 10.48 -22.58 -19.97
N VAL A 589 10.34 -21.37 -19.45
CA VAL A 589 9.39 -20.38 -19.99
C VAL A 589 9.95 -19.83 -21.30
N ARG A 590 9.18 -19.99 -22.38
CA ARG A 590 9.52 -19.46 -23.69
C ARG A 590 8.83 -18.14 -23.90
N ILE A 591 9.60 -17.10 -24.19
CA ILE A 591 9.09 -15.75 -24.44
C ILE A 591 9.55 -15.27 -25.82
N GLY A 592 8.63 -14.74 -26.63
CA GLY A 592 8.95 -14.29 -27.98
C GLY A 592 8.01 -13.22 -28.52
N LEU A 593 8.50 -12.48 -29.51
CA LEU A 593 7.75 -11.44 -30.23
C LEU A 593 7.50 -11.88 -31.67
N LYS A 594 6.24 -11.87 -32.10
CA LYS A 594 5.85 -12.27 -33.46
C LYS A 594 6.54 -11.38 -34.49
N GLY A 595 7.26 -11.97 -35.43
CA GLY A 595 7.97 -11.25 -36.50
C GLY A 595 9.29 -10.58 -36.10
N ALA A 596 9.73 -10.69 -34.84
CA ALA A 596 11.01 -10.13 -34.42
C ALA A 596 12.19 -10.89 -35.06
N ILE A 597 13.24 -10.14 -35.41
CA ILE A 597 14.49 -10.65 -36.00
C ILE A 597 15.63 -10.73 -34.99
N HIS A 598 15.54 -9.98 -33.89
CA HIS A 598 16.48 -9.97 -32.77
C HIS A 598 15.70 -9.86 -31.45
N LEU A 599 16.22 -10.43 -30.36
CA LEU A 599 15.71 -10.23 -29.00
C LEU A 599 16.86 -9.95 -28.04
N ASN A 600 16.65 -9.00 -27.13
CA ASN A 600 17.59 -8.64 -26.06
C ASN A 600 16.86 -8.59 -24.72
N ILE A 601 17.59 -8.78 -23.63
CA ILE A 601 17.09 -8.60 -22.26
C ILE A 601 17.61 -7.27 -21.74
N LEU A 602 16.74 -6.43 -21.17
CA LEU A 602 17.15 -5.23 -20.43
C LEU A 602 17.23 -5.58 -18.94
N ASP A 603 18.45 -5.58 -18.40
CA ASP A 603 18.72 -5.75 -16.98
C ASP A 603 18.52 -4.40 -16.28
N LEU A 604 17.50 -4.32 -15.42
CA LEU A 604 17.14 -3.07 -14.74
C LEU A 604 17.99 -2.81 -13.49
N GLU A 605 18.60 -3.83 -12.88
CA GLU A 605 19.50 -3.63 -11.74
C GLU A 605 20.75 -2.86 -12.20
N GLU A 606 21.26 -3.18 -13.39
CA GLU A 606 22.45 -2.56 -13.98
C GLU A 606 22.14 -1.48 -15.04
N GLY A 607 20.93 -1.47 -15.61
CA GLY A 607 20.54 -0.56 -16.69
C GLY A 607 21.24 -0.87 -18.03
N VAL A 608 21.55 -2.14 -18.30
CA VAL A 608 22.29 -2.59 -19.49
C VAL A 608 21.50 -3.63 -20.28
N PHE A 609 21.79 -3.72 -21.58
CA PHE A 609 21.23 -4.76 -22.44
C PHE A 609 22.14 -5.99 -22.44
N ARG A 610 21.53 -7.19 -22.37
CA ARG A 610 22.20 -8.49 -22.50
C ARG A 610 21.64 -9.27 -23.68
N ARG A 611 22.44 -10.19 -24.22
CA ARG A 611 22.00 -11.05 -25.33
C ARG A 611 21.03 -12.09 -24.80
N ALA A 612 19.85 -12.19 -25.43
CA ALA A 612 18.97 -13.33 -25.20
C ALA A 612 19.48 -14.53 -26.02
N GLU A 613 19.49 -15.73 -25.44
CA GLU A 613 19.70 -16.95 -26.21
C GLU A 613 18.42 -17.28 -26.98
N THR A 614 18.47 -17.13 -28.31
CA THR A 614 17.27 -17.23 -29.13
C THR A 614 17.21 -18.48 -29.97
N THR A 615 16.03 -19.12 -30.00
CA THR A 615 15.65 -20.14 -30.98
C THR A 615 14.54 -19.62 -31.88
N ARG A 616 14.41 -20.19 -33.08
CA ARG A 616 13.28 -19.87 -33.98
C ARG A 616 12.22 -20.95 -33.86
N CYS A 617 10.97 -20.55 -33.63
CA CYS A 617 9.85 -21.48 -33.62
C CYS A 617 9.58 -22.00 -35.03
N GLU A 618 9.62 -23.32 -35.23
CA GLU A 618 9.40 -23.94 -36.55
C GLU A 618 7.97 -23.71 -37.09
N LYS A 619 6.96 -23.61 -36.21
CA LYS A 619 5.56 -23.45 -36.61
C LYS A 619 5.16 -22.02 -36.97
N CYS A 620 5.59 -21.03 -36.18
CA CYS A 620 5.15 -19.64 -36.34
C CYS A 620 6.28 -18.69 -36.80
N GLY A 621 7.52 -19.20 -36.93
CA GLY A 621 8.68 -18.41 -37.34
C GLY A 621 9.16 -17.38 -36.32
N ALA A 622 8.48 -17.22 -35.18
CA ALA A 622 8.81 -16.25 -34.16
C ALA A 622 10.15 -16.58 -33.49
N LEU A 623 10.97 -15.55 -33.27
CA LEU A 623 12.16 -15.64 -32.43
C LEU A 623 11.71 -15.68 -30.98
N ARG A 624 12.30 -16.58 -30.19
CA ARG A 624 11.98 -16.75 -28.77
C ARG A 624 13.23 -17.02 -27.96
N THR A 625 13.24 -16.57 -26.72
CA THR A 625 14.19 -16.99 -25.68
C THR A 625 13.53 -18.01 -24.78
N GLU A 626 14.31 -18.93 -24.20
CA GLU A 626 13.85 -19.89 -23.19
C GLU A 626 14.66 -19.66 -21.91
N LEU A 627 13.98 -19.50 -20.77
CA LEU A 627 14.61 -19.24 -19.48
C LEU A 627 13.70 -19.73 -18.34
N ASP A 628 14.30 -19.98 -17.17
CA ASP A 628 13.55 -20.18 -15.93
C ASP A 628 13.17 -18.83 -15.34
N LEU A 629 11.93 -18.69 -14.86
CA LEU A 629 11.50 -17.54 -14.08
C LEU A 629 11.50 -17.92 -12.60
N GLU A 630 12.48 -17.44 -11.84
CA GLU A 630 12.59 -17.62 -10.40
C GLU A 630 11.46 -16.89 -9.63
N PRO A 631 11.22 -17.22 -8.35
CA PRO A 631 10.19 -16.54 -7.54
C PRO A 631 10.41 -15.02 -7.53
N GLY A 632 9.41 -14.24 -7.94
CA GLY A 632 9.51 -12.77 -8.01
C GLY A 632 10.44 -12.23 -9.11
N GLN A 633 10.94 -13.08 -10.00
CA GLN A 633 11.76 -12.64 -11.13
C GLN A 633 10.89 -11.99 -12.21
N SER A 634 11.44 -10.96 -12.86
CA SER A 634 10.84 -10.32 -14.01
C SER A 634 11.87 -10.17 -15.13
N VAL A 635 11.39 -10.09 -16.37
CA VAL A 635 12.23 -9.95 -17.56
C VAL A 635 11.63 -8.92 -18.52
N LEU A 636 12.48 -8.03 -19.00
CA LEU A 636 12.17 -7.08 -20.06
C LEU A 636 12.83 -7.51 -21.36
N ILE A 637 12.03 -7.87 -22.34
CA ILE A 637 12.48 -8.33 -23.67
C ILE A 637 12.23 -7.23 -24.69
N THR A 638 13.24 -6.91 -25.49
CA THR A 638 13.16 -5.87 -26.52
C THR A 638 13.67 -6.38 -27.87
N GLU A 639 13.13 -5.83 -28.95
CA GLU A 639 13.62 -6.10 -30.32
C GLU A 639 14.54 -5.00 -30.87
N PHE A 640 15.09 -4.14 -29.99
CA PHE A 640 15.90 -3.00 -30.39
C PHE A 640 17.20 -3.44 -31.10
N GLU A 641 17.57 -2.74 -32.17
CA GLU A 641 18.77 -3.03 -32.98
C GLU A 641 20.06 -2.43 -32.37
N GLY A 642 21.23 -3.07 -32.59
CA GLY A 642 22.56 -2.61 -32.15
C GLY A 642 23.70 -3.57 -32.50
N GLU A 643 24.93 -3.07 -32.68
CA GLU A 643 26.09 -3.78 -33.29
C GLU A 643 27.07 -4.52 -32.34
N ASP A 644 26.86 -4.56 -31.02
CA ASP A 644 27.87 -5.11 -30.09
C ASP A 644 27.76 -6.62 -29.77
N GLU A 645 28.92 -7.23 -29.47
CA GLU A 645 29.06 -8.52 -28.78
C GLU A 645 28.47 -8.42 -27.36
N LEU A 646 27.14 -8.46 -27.26
CA LEU A 646 26.45 -8.50 -25.97
C LEU A 646 26.82 -9.77 -25.21
N GLU A 647 27.17 -9.62 -23.93
CA GLU A 647 27.47 -10.75 -23.06
C GLU A 647 26.21 -11.63 -22.87
N PRO A 648 26.37 -12.97 -22.95
CA PRO A 648 25.29 -13.90 -22.65
C PRO A 648 24.98 -13.91 -21.15
N VAL A 649 23.73 -14.22 -20.81
CA VAL A 649 23.35 -14.53 -19.42
C VAL A 649 23.82 -15.95 -19.12
N VAL A 650 24.94 -16.09 -18.40
CA VAL A 650 25.51 -17.40 -18.04
C VAL A 650 25.64 -17.52 -16.54
N ARG A 651 24.94 -18.51 -15.97
CA ARG A 651 25.14 -18.92 -14.57
C ARG A 651 26.33 -19.88 -14.48
N SER A 652 27.23 -19.63 -13.55
CA SER A 652 28.36 -20.53 -13.29
C SER A 652 27.93 -21.67 -12.35
N ALA A 653 28.76 -22.70 -12.21
CA ALA A 653 28.58 -23.69 -11.15
C ALA A 653 28.93 -23.08 -9.77
N PRO A 654 28.45 -23.67 -8.65
CA PRO A 654 28.73 -23.16 -7.31
C PRO A 654 30.22 -23.03 -6.99
N VAL A 655 30.62 -21.88 -6.45
CA VAL A 655 31.98 -21.59 -6.02
C VAL A 655 32.39 -22.53 -4.88
N LYS A 656 33.61 -23.05 -4.95
CA LYS A 656 34.15 -23.91 -3.89
C LYS A 656 34.76 -23.05 -2.78
N LEU A 657 34.21 -23.13 -1.58
CA LEU A 657 34.76 -22.46 -0.40
C LEU A 657 35.86 -23.31 0.25
N ASP A 658 36.94 -22.68 0.72
CA ASP A 658 38.01 -23.39 1.43
C ASP A 658 37.58 -23.84 2.83
N ARG A 659 36.70 -23.04 3.46
CA ARG A 659 36.19 -23.21 4.82
C ARG A 659 34.78 -22.61 4.98
N PRO A 660 34.02 -23.00 6.01
CA PRO A 660 32.79 -22.32 6.36
C PRO A 660 33.04 -20.84 6.69
N PHE A 661 32.00 -20.03 6.53
CA PHE A 661 32.00 -18.65 6.95
C PHE A 661 32.17 -18.52 8.46
N ALA A 662 33.01 -17.59 8.89
CA ALA A 662 33.21 -17.25 10.30
C ALA A 662 32.78 -15.80 10.55
N SER A 663 32.11 -15.54 11.68
CA SER A 663 31.71 -14.19 12.08
C SER A 663 32.93 -13.30 12.31
N VAL A 664 32.98 -12.13 11.69
CA VAL A 664 34.05 -11.14 11.89
C VAL A 664 33.61 -9.95 12.75
N THR A 665 32.31 -9.77 12.92
CA THR A 665 31.71 -8.76 13.82
C THR A 665 30.92 -9.43 14.93
N ARG A 666 30.91 -8.79 16.10
CA ARG A 666 29.95 -9.06 17.18
C ARG A 666 29.19 -7.76 17.43
N PRO A 667 28.01 -7.58 16.82
CA PRO A 667 27.30 -6.32 16.87
C PRO A 667 26.65 -6.12 18.24
N GLU A 668 26.21 -4.90 18.52
CA GLU A 668 25.32 -4.67 19.67
C GLU A 668 24.03 -5.47 19.49
N ASN A 669 23.60 -6.12 20.57
CA ASN A 669 22.36 -6.87 20.66
C ASN A 669 21.28 -6.03 21.33
N MET A 670 20.04 -6.47 21.23
CA MET A 670 18.87 -5.78 21.77
C MET A 670 18.02 -6.73 22.61
N LEU A 671 17.25 -6.16 23.55
CA LEU A 671 16.21 -6.86 24.30
C LEU A 671 15.08 -5.87 24.65
N PRO A 672 13.87 -6.00 24.09
CA PRO A 672 12.71 -5.25 24.55
C PRO A 672 12.26 -5.74 25.94
N LEU A 673 11.80 -4.81 26.78
CA LEU A 673 11.15 -5.06 28.07
C LEU A 673 9.74 -4.48 28.02
N ASP A 674 8.77 -5.32 27.68
CA ASP A 674 7.36 -5.00 27.42
C ASP A 674 6.42 -5.37 28.58
N HIS A 675 6.96 -6.00 29.62
CA HIS A 675 6.25 -6.30 30.86
C HIS A 675 6.67 -5.35 31.98
N VAL A 676 5.68 -4.87 32.72
CA VAL A 676 5.87 -3.84 33.74
C VAL A 676 5.01 -4.11 34.97
N ARG A 677 5.56 -3.79 36.15
CA ARG A 677 4.80 -3.62 37.39
C ARG A 677 4.47 -2.16 37.60
N LEU A 678 3.19 -1.87 37.79
CA LEU A 678 2.68 -0.52 38.04
C LEU A 678 2.64 -0.20 39.53
N SER A 679 2.99 1.03 39.91
CA SER A 679 2.75 1.57 41.26
C SER A 679 2.27 3.02 41.20
N TYR A 680 1.34 3.37 42.09
CA TYR A 680 0.77 4.71 42.23
C TYR A 680 1.40 5.52 43.38
N ASP A 681 2.23 4.89 44.20
CA ASP A 681 2.87 5.50 45.38
C ASP A 681 4.39 5.26 45.44
N GLY A 682 4.95 4.54 44.47
CA GLY A 682 6.36 4.18 44.39
C GLY A 682 6.80 3.10 45.38
N VAL A 683 5.88 2.53 46.16
CA VAL A 683 6.17 1.55 47.21
C VAL A 683 5.46 0.23 46.92
N ASN A 684 4.15 0.28 46.64
CA ASN A 684 3.31 -0.87 46.39
C ASN A 684 3.20 -1.11 44.88
N PHE A 685 3.81 -2.19 44.41
CA PHE A 685 3.80 -2.58 43.01
C PHE A 685 2.80 -3.70 42.77
N GLU A 686 1.99 -3.54 41.72
CA GLU A 686 1.06 -4.55 41.26
C GLU A 686 1.78 -5.76 40.64
N GLU A 687 0.99 -6.72 40.17
CA GLU A 687 1.50 -7.84 39.38
C GLU A 687 2.14 -7.37 38.07
N ASN A 688 3.05 -8.19 37.54
CA ASN A 688 3.72 -7.90 36.29
C ASN A 688 2.75 -8.15 35.14
N ARG A 689 2.54 -7.15 34.28
CA ARG A 689 1.57 -7.19 33.17
C ARG A 689 2.18 -6.64 31.89
N PRO A 690 1.64 -7.00 30.71
CA PRO A 690 2.01 -6.36 29.46
C PRO A 690 1.71 -4.86 29.51
N ILE A 691 2.59 -4.03 28.98
CA ILE A 691 2.45 -2.58 29.04
C ILE A 691 1.21 -2.08 28.27
N GLU A 692 0.79 -2.79 27.22
CA GLU A 692 -0.44 -2.53 26.47
C GLU A 692 -1.69 -2.67 27.35
N LEU A 693 -1.73 -3.68 28.22
CA LEU A 693 -2.83 -3.85 29.19
C LEU A 693 -2.79 -2.74 30.25
N VAL A 694 -1.60 -2.35 30.71
CA VAL A 694 -1.45 -1.24 31.66
C VAL A 694 -1.97 0.07 31.07
N ARG A 695 -1.67 0.37 29.80
CA ARG A 695 -2.24 1.52 29.09
C ARG A 695 -3.76 1.47 29.05
N ASP A 696 -4.35 0.34 28.67
CA ASP A 696 -5.81 0.18 28.59
C ASP A 696 -6.49 0.37 29.97
N ILE A 697 -5.89 -0.13 31.05
CA ILE A 697 -6.35 0.11 32.43
C ILE A 697 -6.36 1.60 32.76
N LEU A 698 -5.28 2.32 32.44
CA LEU A 698 -5.19 3.76 32.70
C LEU A 698 -6.19 4.57 31.87
N TYR A 699 -6.48 4.13 30.64
CA TYR A 699 -7.52 4.76 29.81
C TYR A 699 -8.92 4.57 30.42
N ARG A 700 -9.28 3.35 30.84
CA ARG A 700 -10.61 3.06 31.44
C ARG A 700 -10.82 3.76 32.77
N THR A 701 -9.79 3.81 33.59
CA THR A 701 -9.84 4.45 34.91
C THR A 701 -9.71 5.97 34.83
N ARG A 702 -9.35 6.51 33.65
CA ARG A 702 -9.02 7.93 33.44
C ARG A 702 -8.03 8.46 34.47
N TYR A 703 -7.04 7.65 34.83
CA TYR A 703 -6.05 8.04 35.84
C TYR A 703 -5.23 9.25 35.37
N ALA A 704 -4.91 10.14 36.31
CA ALA A 704 -3.97 11.24 36.11
C ALA A 704 -3.14 11.43 37.38
N GLY A 705 -1.81 11.47 37.25
CA GLY A 705 -0.89 11.59 38.38
C GLY A 705 0.46 10.91 38.14
N GLU A 706 1.27 10.86 39.20
CA GLU A 706 2.58 10.21 39.16
C GLU A 706 2.43 8.68 39.16
N LEU A 707 3.18 8.00 38.29
CA LEU A 707 3.27 6.55 38.21
C LEU A 707 4.73 6.09 38.27
N TRP A 708 4.94 4.88 38.80
CA TRP A 708 6.22 4.18 38.75
C TRP A 708 6.05 2.90 37.94
N LEU A 709 6.82 2.81 36.86
CA LEU A 709 6.85 1.70 35.93
C LEU A 709 8.13 0.90 36.19
N ARG A 710 8.02 -0.27 36.82
CA ARG A 710 9.16 -1.15 37.09
C ARG A 710 9.24 -2.28 36.07
N PHE A 711 10.29 -2.27 35.27
CA PHE A 711 10.63 -3.30 34.29
C PHE A 711 11.69 -4.22 34.91
N GLU A 712 11.38 -5.52 34.99
CA GLU A 712 12.26 -6.53 35.59
C GLU A 712 12.91 -7.39 34.50
N PHE A 713 14.20 -7.71 34.65
CA PHE A 713 14.93 -8.60 33.73
C PHE A 713 16.02 -9.38 34.46
N GLU A 714 16.42 -10.52 33.89
CA GLU A 714 17.41 -11.41 34.50
C GLU A 714 18.80 -11.25 33.87
N VAL A 715 19.84 -11.36 34.70
CA VAL A 715 21.24 -11.42 34.28
C VAL A 715 21.87 -12.71 34.82
N LYS A 716 22.10 -13.69 33.95
CA LYS A 716 22.78 -14.95 34.29
C LYS A 716 24.30 -14.77 34.35
N GLU A 717 24.85 -14.09 33.36
CA GLU A 717 26.26 -13.74 33.34
C GLU A 717 26.42 -12.26 33.05
N ARG A 718 27.34 -11.61 33.78
CA ARG A 718 27.52 -10.16 33.64
C ARG A 718 28.01 -9.81 32.22
N PRO A 719 27.24 -9.01 31.47
CA PRO A 719 27.61 -8.58 30.12
C PRO A 719 28.72 -7.51 30.13
N ALA A 720 29.35 -7.30 28.98
CA ALA A 720 30.46 -6.36 28.83
C ALA A 720 29.99 -4.90 28.81
N LEU A 721 28.89 -4.63 28.12
CA LEU A 721 28.32 -3.29 27.98
C LEU A 721 26.81 -3.37 27.77
N VAL A 722 26.07 -2.59 28.54
CA VAL A 722 24.61 -2.48 28.49
C VAL A 722 24.19 -1.05 28.77
N TYR A 723 23.34 -0.56 27.89
CA TYR A 723 22.55 0.66 28.02
C TYR A 723 21.07 0.30 28.09
N THR A 724 20.28 1.22 28.63
CA THR A 724 18.83 1.23 28.43
C THR A 724 18.43 2.42 27.56
N ALA A 725 17.45 2.23 26.69
CA ALA A 725 16.76 3.29 25.96
C ALA A 725 15.29 3.35 26.42
N VAL A 726 14.82 4.57 26.70
CA VAL A 726 13.48 4.87 27.20
C VAL A 726 12.89 5.99 26.37
N GLU A 727 11.64 5.84 25.94
CA GLU A 727 10.92 6.89 25.20
C GLU A 727 10.52 8.07 26.11
N PRO A 728 10.25 9.27 25.57
CA PRO A 728 9.93 10.46 26.37
C PRO A 728 8.49 10.41 26.92
N MET A 729 8.23 9.50 27.86
CA MET A 729 6.93 9.24 28.50
C MET A 729 6.54 10.26 29.59
N ASN A 730 6.90 11.54 29.43
CA ASN A 730 6.80 12.56 30.49
C ASN A 730 7.54 12.16 31.79
N ILE A 731 8.81 11.79 31.63
CA ILE A 731 9.65 11.18 32.67
C ILE A 731 10.08 12.20 33.73
N LEU A 732 9.93 11.83 35.00
CA LEU A 732 10.37 12.57 36.18
C LEU A 732 11.66 12.02 36.78
N GLY A 733 12.02 10.76 36.49
CA GLY A 733 13.26 10.15 36.95
C GLY A 733 13.41 8.69 36.56
N LEU A 734 14.65 8.20 36.62
CA LEU A 734 15.02 6.83 36.30
C LEU A 734 15.88 6.25 37.44
N THR A 735 15.58 5.03 37.86
CA THR A 735 16.44 4.28 38.77
C THR A 735 16.73 2.89 38.22
N VAL A 736 17.92 2.37 38.51
CA VAL A 736 18.32 1.00 38.20
C VAL A 736 18.77 0.33 39.48
N ASN A 737 18.14 -0.78 39.85
CA ASN A 737 18.33 -1.45 41.14
C ASN A 737 18.27 -0.46 42.32
N GLY A 738 17.31 0.48 42.28
CA GLY A 738 17.10 1.52 43.29
C GLY A 738 18.13 2.68 43.29
N THR A 739 19.08 2.70 42.36
CA THR A 739 20.06 3.79 42.21
C THR A 739 19.64 4.74 41.11
N THR A 740 19.58 6.05 41.38
CA THR A 740 19.26 7.06 40.36
C THR A 740 20.30 7.08 39.24
N VAL A 741 19.82 7.17 38.00
CA VAL A 741 20.65 7.25 36.80
C VAL A 741 20.24 8.45 35.96
N GLU A 742 21.23 9.16 35.44
CA GLU A 742 21.03 10.30 34.53
C GLU A 742 21.08 9.83 33.08
N PHE A 743 20.26 10.46 32.23
CA PHE A 743 20.30 10.21 30.79
C PHE A 743 21.54 10.84 30.15
N THR A 744 22.07 10.19 29.12
CA THR A 744 23.26 10.66 28.40
C THR A 744 22.97 11.80 27.42
N GLY A 745 21.70 12.06 27.12
CA GLY A 745 21.25 13.05 26.14
C GLY A 745 21.39 12.63 24.67
N LYS A 746 21.71 11.36 24.39
CA LYS A 746 21.80 10.82 23.03
C LYS A 746 20.60 9.93 22.70
N GLY A 747 20.04 10.13 21.50
CA GLY A 747 19.09 9.23 20.85
C GLY A 747 19.66 7.84 20.57
N TRP A 748 18.78 6.87 20.30
CA TRP A 748 19.16 5.51 19.89
C TRP A 748 18.48 5.10 18.58
N PHE A 749 17.20 4.72 18.64
CA PHE A 749 16.40 4.38 17.47
C PHE A 749 15.78 5.63 16.84
N ASP A 750 15.10 6.44 17.65
CA ASP A 750 14.73 7.82 17.32
C ASP A 750 15.62 8.81 18.08
N PRO A 751 15.93 10.00 17.53
CA PRO A 751 16.57 11.09 18.27
C PRO A 751 15.90 11.45 19.60
N SER A 752 14.58 11.23 19.75
CA SER A 752 13.85 11.53 20.98
C SER A 752 14.04 10.49 22.10
N PHE A 753 14.63 9.33 21.81
CA PHE A 753 14.79 8.26 22.80
C PHE A 753 15.90 8.63 23.78
N LEU A 754 15.63 8.51 25.08
CA LEU A 754 16.58 8.85 26.13
C LEU A 754 17.38 7.60 26.50
N THR A 755 18.71 7.69 26.45
CA THR A 755 19.60 6.56 26.77
C THR A 755 20.33 6.75 28.08
N ALA A 756 20.61 5.65 28.80
CA ALA A 756 21.40 5.64 30.02
C ALA A 756 22.32 4.41 30.09
N GLY A 757 23.57 4.58 30.52
CA GLY A 757 24.50 3.48 30.72
C GLY A 757 24.27 2.80 32.06
N ILE A 758 24.03 1.48 32.07
CA ILE A 758 23.58 0.76 33.29
C ILE A 758 24.51 -0.37 33.72
N THR A 759 25.55 -0.67 32.93
CA THR A 759 26.42 -1.85 33.11
C THR A 759 27.04 -1.96 34.51
N TYR A 760 27.35 -0.83 35.14
CA TYR A 760 27.98 -0.78 36.46
C TYR A 760 27.01 -1.08 37.62
N LEU A 761 25.71 -1.02 37.36
CA LEU A 761 24.64 -1.27 38.34
C LEU A 761 24.06 -2.68 38.24
N LEU A 762 24.37 -3.41 37.17
CA LEU A 762 23.87 -4.77 36.95
C LEU A 762 24.49 -5.76 37.96
N ARG A 763 23.62 -6.61 38.51
CA ARG A 763 23.97 -7.72 39.43
C ARG A 763 23.51 -9.05 38.84
N HIS A 764 24.09 -10.16 39.30
CA HIS A 764 23.60 -11.49 38.94
C HIS A 764 22.17 -11.70 39.48
N GLY A 765 21.30 -12.35 38.69
CA GLY A 765 19.89 -12.58 39.00
C GLY A 765 18.99 -11.45 38.52
N VAL A 766 17.92 -11.18 39.28
CA VAL A 766 16.90 -10.18 38.91
C VAL A 766 17.42 -8.75 39.11
N ASN A 767 17.25 -7.96 38.05
CA ASN A 767 17.52 -6.54 38.00
C ASN A 767 16.22 -5.81 37.64
N ASP A 768 16.12 -4.54 38.05
CA ASP A 768 14.99 -3.71 37.71
C ASP A 768 15.41 -2.32 37.23
N ILE A 769 14.63 -1.79 36.28
CA ILE A 769 14.65 -0.39 35.86
C ILE A 769 13.29 0.19 36.22
N THR A 770 13.27 1.20 37.09
CA THR A 770 12.04 1.90 37.48
C THR A 770 12.02 3.29 36.87
N VAL A 771 11.05 3.57 36.01
CA VAL A 771 10.79 4.88 35.40
C VAL A 771 9.65 5.57 36.16
N LYS A 772 9.91 6.76 36.70
CA LYS A 772 8.87 7.62 37.28
C LYS A 772 8.33 8.54 36.18
N VAL A 773 7.02 8.56 35.97
CA VAL A 773 6.35 9.37 34.94
C VAL A 773 5.24 10.22 35.54
N ASN A 774 4.92 11.35 34.92
CA ASN A 774 3.71 12.11 35.19
C ASN A 774 2.66 11.83 34.11
N TYR A 775 1.70 10.96 34.40
CA TYR A 775 0.73 10.49 33.43
C TYR A 775 -0.52 11.35 33.38
N PHE A 776 -0.94 11.71 32.17
CA PHE A 776 -2.19 12.43 31.92
C PHE A 776 -2.67 12.20 30.47
N GLN A 777 -3.99 12.32 30.26
CA GLN A 777 -4.61 12.46 28.93
C GLN A 777 -5.72 13.51 29.01
N ARG A 778 -5.81 14.37 27.98
CA ARG A 778 -6.89 15.33 27.80
C ARG A 778 -8.20 14.64 27.39
N ASP A 779 -9.35 15.29 27.65
CA ASP A 779 -10.67 14.73 27.34
C ASP A 779 -10.86 14.33 25.87
N TYR A 780 -10.20 15.04 24.95
CA TYR A 780 -10.24 14.75 23.53
C TYR A 780 -9.76 13.33 23.18
N VAL A 781 -8.74 12.80 23.87
CA VAL A 781 -8.25 11.42 23.66
C VAL A 781 -9.36 10.42 23.96
N TYR A 782 -10.08 10.61 25.06
CA TYR A 782 -11.20 9.72 25.43
C TYR A 782 -12.39 9.85 24.48
N TYR A 783 -12.66 11.05 23.95
CA TYR A 783 -13.68 11.25 22.92
C TYR A 783 -13.35 10.48 21.64
N VAL A 784 -12.10 10.54 21.18
CA VAL A 784 -11.69 9.80 19.96
C VAL A 784 -11.70 8.28 20.18
N LEU A 785 -11.23 7.79 21.33
CA LEU A 785 -11.19 6.35 21.59
C LEU A 785 -12.59 5.76 21.83
N TYR A 786 -13.40 6.42 22.67
CA TYR A 786 -14.64 5.84 23.22
C TYR A 786 -15.93 6.59 22.84
N GLY A 787 -15.85 7.68 22.07
CA GLY A 787 -16.99 8.51 21.69
C GLY A 787 -17.78 8.02 20.47
N GLY A 788 -17.37 6.91 19.85
CA GLY A 788 -18.03 6.38 18.64
C GLY A 788 -17.77 7.22 17.39
N VAL A 789 -16.60 7.84 17.29
CA VAL A 789 -16.17 8.62 16.12
C VAL A 789 -15.73 7.73 14.97
N SER A 790 -15.83 8.23 13.73
CA SER A 790 -15.27 7.57 12.55
C SER A 790 -13.74 7.55 12.57
N GLU A 791 -13.16 6.88 11.57
CA GLU A 791 -11.71 6.87 11.33
C GLU A 791 -11.10 8.26 11.17
N THR A 792 -11.86 9.22 10.65
CA THR A 792 -11.40 10.58 10.36
C THR A 792 -10.70 11.22 11.56
N LEU A 793 -11.30 11.10 12.75
CA LEU A 793 -10.72 11.65 13.98
C LEU A 793 -9.70 10.70 14.63
N ARG A 794 -9.78 9.40 14.38
CA ARG A 794 -8.78 8.42 14.87
C ARG A 794 -7.43 8.63 14.18
N ASN A 795 -7.44 8.98 12.90
CA ASN A 795 -6.25 9.27 12.10
C ASN A 795 -5.56 10.60 12.49
N CYS A 796 -6.17 11.38 13.38
CA CYS A 796 -5.63 12.63 13.93
C CYS A 796 -5.14 12.50 15.38
N LEU A 797 -5.18 11.29 15.97
CA LEU A 797 -5.05 11.12 17.41
C LEU A 797 -3.63 11.48 17.90
N LEU A 798 -3.57 12.32 18.94
CA LEU A 798 -2.36 12.65 19.69
C LEU A 798 -2.59 12.37 21.17
N PHE A 799 -1.75 11.49 21.74
CA PHE A 799 -1.72 11.23 23.18
C PHE A 799 -0.86 12.28 23.90
N ASP A 800 -1.24 12.63 25.14
CA ASP A 800 -0.45 13.55 25.98
C ASP A 800 0.66 12.81 26.75
N THR A 801 0.47 11.53 27.07
CA THR A 801 1.50 10.66 27.63
C THR A 801 1.42 9.28 27.01
N GLU A 802 2.47 8.86 26.32
CA GLU A 802 2.54 7.53 25.69
C GLU A 802 3.41 6.63 26.57
N LEU A 803 2.82 5.64 27.24
CA LEU A 803 3.60 4.63 27.97
C LEU A 803 4.11 3.57 27.00
N GLU A 804 5.37 3.19 27.11
CA GLU A 804 6.05 2.39 26.10
C GLU A 804 7.00 1.36 26.69
N THR A 805 7.19 0.29 25.92
CA THR A 805 8.29 -0.67 26.06
C THR A 805 9.62 0.06 26.21
N ILE A 806 10.47 -0.39 27.13
CA ILE A 806 11.85 0.08 27.21
C ILE A 806 12.79 -0.96 26.61
N TYR A 807 13.98 -0.54 26.18
CA TYR A 807 14.91 -1.42 25.50
C TYR A 807 16.23 -1.49 26.23
N LEU A 808 16.84 -2.66 26.23
CA LEU A 808 18.26 -2.84 26.53
C LEU A 808 19.04 -3.01 25.23
N PHE A 809 20.21 -2.40 25.14
CA PHE A 809 21.12 -2.58 24.00
C PHE A 809 22.59 -2.53 24.41
N GLY A 810 23.46 -3.22 23.67
CA GLY A 810 24.91 -3.27 23.93
C GLY A 810 25.55 -4.62 23.62
N HIS A 811 26.70 -4.91 24.23
CA HIS A 811 27.48 -6.13 23.98
C HIS A 811 27.11 -7.24 24.98
N PHE A 812 26.11 -8.03 24.61
CA PHE A 812 25.58 -9.15 25.39
C PHE A 812 24.94 -10.22 24.50
N GLY A 813 24.83 -11.44 25.03
CA GLY A 813 23.97 -12.47 24.47
C GLY A 813 22.63 -12.53 25.22
N VAL A 814 21.60 -13.07 24.58
CA VAL A 814 20.34 -13.43 25.24
C VAL A 814 20.27 -14.95 25.34
N ASP A 815 20.20 -15.43 26.58
CA ASP A 815 19.99 -16.84 26.88
C ASP A 815 18.49 -17.12 27.04
N THR A 816 17.98 -18.03 26.21
CA THR A 816 16.60 -18.52 26.25
C THR A 816 16.50 -19.89 26.92
N GLY A 817 17.54 -20.37 27.61
CA GLY A 817 17.71 -21.78 28.01
C GLY A 817 16.60 -22.46 28.84
N GLU A 818 15.67 -21.71 29.44
CA GLU A 818 14.47 -22.27 30.10
C GLU A 818 13.21 -22.27 29.21
N SER A 819 13.32 -21.66 28.03
CA SER A 819 12.28 -21.39 27.03
C SER A 819 12.82 -21.67 25.62
N PRO A 820 13.01 -22.95 25.26
CA PRO A 820 13.56 -23.31 23.95
C PRO A 820 12.66 -22.79 22.83
N PHE A 821 13.26 -22.42 21.70
CA PHE A 821 12.50 -21.99 20.53
C PHE A 821 11.71 -23.15 19.94
N GLU A 822 10.40 -22.96 19.82
CA GLU A 822 9.53 -23.85 19.06
C GLU A 822 9.36 -23.28 17.64
N ALA A 823 9.50 -24.13 16.62
CA ALA A 823 9.26 -23.72 15.25
C ALA A 823 7.78 -23.42 15.03
N GLY A 824 7.47 -22.22 14.56
CA GLY A 824 6.14 -21.82 14.14
C GLY A 824 5.99 -21.75 12.61
N PRO A 825 4.79 -21.42 12.13
CA PRO A 825 4.54 -21.23 10.70
C PRO A 825 5.36 -20.07 10.10
N ARG A 826 5.58 -20.10 8.77
CA ARG A 826 6.32 -19.06 8.03
C ARG A 826 7.72 -18.71 8.61
N ASN A 827 8.43 -19.73 9.11
CA ASN A 827 9.77 -19.59 9.70
C ASN A 827 9.81 -18.73 10.98
N SER A 828 8.70 -18.66 11.71
CA SER A 828 8.69 -18.07 13.04
C SER A 828 9.36 -18.99 14.07
N LEU A 829 9.90 -18.39 15.12
CA LEU A 829 10.49 -19.01 16.29
C LEU A 829 9.74 -18.49 17.51
N ILE A 830 9.05 -19.40 18.21
CA ILE A 830 8.21 -19.08 19.35
C ILE A 830 9.00 -19.34 20.65
N CYS A 831 9.08 -18.34 21.52
CA CYS A 831 9.70 -18.44 22.84
C CYS A 831 8.64 -18.19 23.93
N THR A 832 8.34 -19.23 24.70
CA THR A 832 7.35 -19.25 25.78
C THR A 832 8.07 -19.28 27.13
N GLY A 833 8.44 -18.11 27.64
CA GLY A 833 9.00 -17.93 28.98
C GLY A 833 10.17 -16.94 29.02
N PRO A 834 10.81 -16.78 30.20
CA PRO A 834 11.72 -15.68 30.47
C PRO A 834 13.03 -15.82 29.68
N VAL A 835 13.57 -14.67 29.30
CA VAL A 835 14.89 -14.54 28.68
C VAL A 835 15.83 -13.82 29.63
N ALA A 836 17.12 -14.15 29.56
CA ALA A 836 18.13 -13.57 30.44
C ALA A 836 19.33 -13.03 29.66
N LEU A 837 19.95 -11.96 30.18
CA LEU A 837 21.22 -11.49 29.67
C LEU A 837 22.35 -12.44 30.06
N THR A 838 23.23 -12.71 29.11
CA THR A 838 24.48 -13.45 29.29
C THR A 838 25.65 -12.72 28.61
N ARG A 839 26.84 -13.30 28.68
CA ARG A 839 28.01 -12.78 27.96
C ARG A 839 27.76 -12.80 26.45
N GLU A 840 28.37 -11.84 25.76
CA GLU A 840 28.38 -11.82 24.30
C GLU A 840 28.94 -13.15 23.75
N PRO A 841 28.26 -13.81 22.79
CA PRO A 841 28.72 -15.05 22.20
C PRO A 841 30.14 -14.93 21.61
N GLU A 842 30.97 -15.97 21.79
CA GLU A 842 32.32 -16.01 21.20
C GLU A 842 32.30 -16.17 19.68
N SER A 843 31.28 -16.85 19.15
CA SER A 843 31.04 -17.03 17.72
C SER A 843 29.54 -16.93 17.41
N ILE A 844 29.22 -16.54 16.18
CA ILE A 844 27.85 -16.48 15.65
C ILE A 844 27.77 -17.45 14.47
N ASP A 845 26.77 -18.33 14.46
CA ASP A 845 26.50 -19.20 13.31
C ASP A 845 25.78 -18.39 12.22
N MET A 846 26.37 -18.32 11.03
CA MET A 846 25.79 -17.61 9.88
C MET A 846 24.41 -18.18 9.50
N ALA A 847 24.21 -19.50 9.68
CA ALA A 847 22.97 -20.17 9.32
C ALA A 847 21.84 -19.93 10.34
N ASP A 848 22.17 -19.49 11.55
CA ASP A 848 21.20 -19.26 12.63
C ASP A 848 21.68 -18.20 13.64
N ILE A 849 21.63 -16.94 13.20
CA ILE A 849 22.05 -15.80 14.01
C ILE A 849 21.07 -15.61 15.18
N THR A 850 19.77 -15.75 14.94
CA THR A 850 18.72 -15.59 15.98
C THR A 850 19.01 -16.48 17.19
N GLN A 851 19.27 -17.77 16.96
CA GLN A 851 19.54 -18.74 18.03
C GLN A 851 21.00 -18.72 18.53
N SER A 852 21.89 -17.98 17.87
CA SER A 852 23.27 -17.73 18.36
C SER A 852 23.33 -16.70 19.50
N GLY A 853 22.20 -16.38 20.15
CA GLY A 853 22.10 -15.40 21.23
C GLY A 853 21.65 -14.00 20.79
N TYR A 854 21.15 -13.83 19.56
CA TYR A 854 20.68 -12.57 18.98
C TYR A 854 19.18 -12.59 18.60
N PRO A 855 18.27 -12.98 19.51
CA PRO A 855 16.88 -13.20 19.16
C PRO A 855 16.13 -11.94 18.74
N PHE A 856 16.39 -10.80 19.40
CA PHE A 856 15.72 -9.51 19.14
C PHE A 856 16.56 -8.56 18.27
N PHE A 857 17.62 -9.08 17.64
CA PHE A 857 18.56 -8.28 16.88
C PHE A 857 17.88 -7.59 15.70
N ALA A 858 18.25 -6.33 15.45
CA ALA A 858 17.93 -5.58 14.24
C ALA A 858 19.19 -4.85 13.77
N GLY A 859 19.71 -5.19 12.59
CA GLY A 859 20.99 -4.68 12.12
C GLY A 859 21.65 -5.60 11.12
N SER A 860 22.98 -5.66 11.18
CA SER A 860 23.80 -6.48 10.27
C SER A 860 24.92 -7.22 10.98
N VAL A 861 25.27 -8.41 10.45
CA VAL A 861 26.41 -9.23 10.90
C VAL A 861 27.29 -9.56 9.70
N GLU A 862 28.60 -9.39 9.84
CA GLU A 862 29.59 -9.74 8.82
C GLU A 862 30.22 -11.11 9.06
N PHE A 863 30.39 -11.85 7.98
CA PHE A 863 31.06 -13.14 7.93
C PHE A 863 32.10 -13.17 6.83
N GLU A 864 33.20 -13.89 7.06
CA GLU A 864 34.30 -14.01 6.11
C GLU A 864 34.72 -15.46 5.89
N THR A 865 35.10 -15.79 4.66
CA THR A 865 35.76 -17.03 4.27
C THR A 865 36.83 -16.77 3.19
N SER A 866 37.53 -17.81 2.77
CA SER A 866 38.47 -17.78 1.65
C SER A 866 38.08 -18.72 0.53
N VAL A 867 38.52 -18.37 -0.68
CA VAL A 867 38.32 -19.14 -1.91
C VAL A 867 39.65 -19.18 -2.66
N ASP A 868 40.24 -20.37 -2.84
CA ASP A 868 41.33 -20.58 -3.78
C ASP A 868 40.77 -20.79 -5.20
N TYR A 869 41.04 -19.84 -6.10
CA TYR A 869 40.40 -19.77 -7.42
C TYR A 869 41.39 -19.92 -8.57
N THR A 870 41.08 -20.80 -9.52
CA THR A 870 41.73 -20.85 -10.82
C THR A 870 40.81 -20.26 -11.90
N PRO A 871 41.27 -19.33 -12.76
CA PRO A 871 40.42 -18.74 -13.80
C PRO A 871 39.69 -19.80 -14.66
N GLY A 872 38.38 -19.67 -14.76
CA GLY A 872 37.50 -20.62 -15.47
C GLY A 872 36.86 -21.69 -14.57
N GLU A 873 37.21 -21.75 -13.28
CA GLU A 873 36.54 -22.59 -12.30
C GLU A 873 35.14 -22.05 -11.91
N PRO A 874 34.30 -22.89 -11.29
CA PRO A 874 33.02 -22.49 -10.71
C PRO A 874 33.12 -21.23 -9.83
N SER A 875 32.17 -20.31 -9.98
CA SER A 875 32.27 -18.95 -9.41
C SER A 875 30.93 -18.40 -8.90
N GLU A 876 29.88 -19.21 -8.87
CA GLU A 876 28.55 -18.77 -8.42
C GLU A 876 28.42 -18.90 -6.90
N LEU A 877 28.07 -17.83 -6.20
CA LEU A 877 27.68 -17.90 -4.79
C LEU A 877 26.16 -17.88 -4.68
N THR A 878 25.57 -18.88 -4.04
CA THR A 878 24.13 -18.89 -3.68
C THR A 878 23.99 -18.87 -2.16
N LEU A 879 23.10 -18.03 -1.63
CA LEU A 879 22.80 -17.89 -0.19
C LEU A 879 21.32 -18.17 0.09
N LYS A 880 21.02 -19.32 0.69
CA LYS A 880 19.66 -19.70 1.11
C LYS A 880 19.45 -19.41 2.59
N GLY A 881 18.28 -18.91 2.94
CA GLY A 881 17.94 -18.64 4.34
C GLY A 881 16.91 -17.53 4.46
N ARG A 882 16.89 -16.87 5.61
CA ARG A 882 15.99 -15.76 5.90
C ARG A 882 16.82 -14.54 6.29
N TYR A 883 16.83 -13.55 5.41
CA TYR A 883 17.49 -12.26 5.55
C TYR A 883 16.75 -11.25 4.68
N SER A 884 16.93 -9.95 4.95
CA SER A 884 16.39 -8.89 4.10
C SER A 884 17.33 -8.59 2.94
N VAL A 885 18.62 -8.47 3.21
CA VAL A 885 19.67 -8.23 2.19
C VAL A 885 20.95 -8.98 2.58
N ALA A 886 21.66 -9.49 1.58
CA ALA A 886 23.05 -9.94 1.74
C ALA A 886 23.99 -9.12 0.84
N GLU A 887 24.92 -8.37 1.44
CA GLU A 887 25.94 -7.64 0.70
C GLU A 887 27.21 -8.49 0.54
N ILE A 888 27.66 -8.63 -0.70
CA ILE A 888 28.79 -9.50 -1.06
C ILE A 888 29.99 -8.65 -1.40
N PHE A 889 31.13 -8.97 -0.78
CA PHE A 889 32.41 -8.32 -1.05
C PHE A 889 33.47 -9.36 -1.36
N VAL A 890 34.26 -9.12 -2.41
CA VAL A 890 35.39 -9.97 -2.80
C VAL A 890 36.65 -9.13 -2.79
N ASN A 891 37.65 -9.55 -2.01
CA ASN A 891 38.92 -8.83 -1.84
C ASN A 891 38.72 -7.34 -1.43
N GLY A 892 37.69 -7.05 -0.65
CA GLY A 892 37.34 -5.69 -0.21
C GLY A 892 36.55 -4.85 -1.22
N VAL A 893 36.26 -5.40 -2.40
CA VAL A 893 35.44 -4.73 -3.43
C VAL A 893 33.99 -5.19 -3.30
N PHE A 894 33.05 -4.25 -3.29
CA PHE A 894 31.61 -4.57 -3.32
C PHE A 894 31.24 -5.22 -4.66
N ALA A 895 30.66 -6.42 -4.60
CA ALA A 895 30.26 -7.18 -5.77
C ALA A 895 28.78 -6.98 -6.10
N LYS A 896 27.88 -7.26 -5.15
CA LYS A 896 26.42 -7.11 -5.31
C LYS A 896 25.71 -7.06 -3.95
N ALA A 897 24.56 -6.39 -3.88
CA ALA A 897 23.57 -6.58 -2.83
C ALA A 897 22.47 -7.51 -3.34
N LEU A 898 22.32 -8.66 -2.69
CA LEU A 898 21.28 -9.65 -2.99
C LEU A 898 19.95 -9.19 -2.38
N MET A 899 19.17 -8.47 -3.18
CA MET A 899 17.82 -8.00 -2.82
C MET A 899 16.71 -8.80 -3.51
N PHE A 900 16.88 -9.05 -4.81
CA PHE A 900 15.89 -9.69 -5.68
C PHE A 900 16.32 -11.07 -6.20
N SER A 901 17.55 -11.46 -5.90
CA SER A 901 18.10 -12.79 -6.16
C SER A 901 18.79 -13.28 -4.89
N ASP A 902 19.08 -14.57 -4.85
CA ASP A 902 19.85 -15.23 -3.80
C ASP A 902 21.24 -15.64 -4.26
N HIS A 903 21.65 -15.21 -5.45
CA HIS A 903 22.91 -15.61 -6.06
C HIS A 903 23.61 -14.48 -6.82
N VAL A 904 24.93 -14.63 -6.97
CA VAL A 904 25.81 -13.74 -7.71
C VAL A 904 26.99 -14.49 -8.32
N ASN A 905 27.35 -14.14 -9.55
CA ASN A 905 28.58 -14.60 -10.19
C ASN A 905 29.78 -13.78 -9.70
N LEU A 906 30.72 -14.46 -9.02
CA LEU A 906 31.92 -13.82 -8.45
C LEU A 906 33.09 -13.70 -9.43
N ALA A 907 33.03 -14.33 -10.62
CA ALA A 907 34.16 -14.39 -11.55
C ALA A 907 34.79 -13.02 -11.88
N PRO A 908 34.03 -11.92 -12.08
CA PRO A 908 34.61 -10.60 -12.36
C PRO A 908 35.46 -10.03 -11.21
N PHE A 909 35.32 -10.56 -9.99
CA PHE A 909 35.96 -10.04 -8.78
C PHE A 909 37.03 -10.98 -8.21
N LEU A 910 37.11 -12.21 -8.70
CA LEU A 910 38.09 -13.20 -8.29
C LEU A 910 39.42 -13.01 -9.04
N ARG A 911 40.53 -13.26 -8.35
CA ARG A 911 41.87 -13.35 -8.93
C ARG A 911 42.43 -14.76 -8.75
N ALA A 912 43.39 -15.15 -9.58
CA ALA A 912 44.06 -16.43 -9.45
C ALA A 912 44.71 -16.59 -8.05
N GLY A 913 44.50 -17.74 -7.42
CA GLY A 913 44.95 -18.04 -6.06
C GLY A 913 43.91 -17.64 -4.99
N ASN A 914 44.38 -17.30 -3.79
CA ASN A 914 43.53 -17.01 -2.64
C ASN A 914 42.77 -15.66 -2.75
N ASN A 915 41.47 -15.73 -2.50
CA ASN A 915 40.54 -14.61 -2.44
C ASN A 915 39.84 -14.58 -1.08
N VAL A 916 39.60 -13.37 -0.57
CA VAL A 916 38.78 -13.18 0.64
C VAL A 916 37.35 -12.86 0.22
N LEU A 917 36.41 -13.67 0.67
CA LEU A 917 34.98 -13.47 0.44
C LEU A 917 34.34 -13.04 1.75
N ARG A 918 33.64 -11.91 1.75
CA ARG A 918 32.89 -11.39 2.90
C ARG A 918 31.42 -11.21 2.54
N VAL A 919 30.56 -11.63 3.45
CA VAL A 919 29.11 -11.50 3.37
C VAL A 919 28.63 -10.69 4.57
N ARG A 920 27.93 -9.58 4.33
CA ARG A 920 27.19 -8.87 5.38
C ARG A 920 25.71 -9.23 5.26
N LEU A 921 25.19 -9.96 6.22
CA LEU A 921 23.76 -10.27 6.31
C LEU A 921 23.05 -9.16 7.08
N VAL A 922 21.94 -8.68 6.54
CA VAL A 922 21.10 -7.62 7.14
C VAL A 922 19.68 -8.17 7.30
N ASN A 923 19.08 -7.96 8.47
CA ASN A 923 17.69 -8.35 8.73
C ASN A 923 16.75 -7.14 8.71
N SER A 924 15.54 -7.32 9.23
CA SER A 924 14.55 -6.27 9.38
C SER A 924 14.32 -5.92 10.86
N ASN A 925 13.47 -4.94 11.13
CA ASN A 925 13.09 -4.58 12.50
C ASN A 925 12.13 -5.58 13.15
N ARG A 926 11.74 -6.67 12.48
CA ARG A 926 10.67 -7.55 12.95
C ARG A 926 10.90 -8.12 14.35
N ASN A 927 12.14 -8.53 14.62
CA ASN A 927 12.48 -9.13 15.91
C ASN A 927 12.63 -8.07 17.02
N LEU A 928 12.90 -6.82 16.67
CA LEU A 928 12.98 -5.72 17.63
C LEU A 928 11.62 -5.07 17.93
N MET A 929 10.81 -4.85 16.88
CA MET A 929 9.59 -4.02 16.93
C MET A 929 8.29 -4.84 16.95
N GLY A 930 8.35 -6.14 16.70
CA GLY A 930 7.16 -7.00 16.74
C GLY A 930 6.28 -6.91 15.48
N PRO A 931 4.99 -7.30 15.58
CA PRO A 931 4.26 -7.59 16.82
C PRO A 931 4.65 -8.95 17.41
N HIS A 932 5.19 -8.96 18.64
CA HIS A 932 5.71 -10.18 19.26
C HIS A 932 4.62 -11.09 19.84
N HIS A 933 3.59 -10.48 20.43
CA HIS A 933 2.57 -11.16 21.22
C HIS A 933 1.29 -11.46 20.43
N ASN A 934 1.26 -11.18 19.12
CA ASN A 934 0.07 -11.39 18.33
C ASN A 934 -0.12 -12.87 17.95
N THR A 935 -1.29 -13.20 17.42
CA THR A 935 -1.59 -14.52 16.87
C THR A 935 -0.70 -14.81 15.66
N ASP A 936 -0.14 -16.03 15.61
CA ASP A 936 0.75 -16.50 14.54
C ASP A 936 -0.02 -17.50 13.63
N PRO A 937 0.20 -17.52 12.30
CA PRO A 937 1.19 -16.75 11.57
C PRO A 937 0.82 -15.27 11.43
N GLU A 938 1.82 -14.38 11.53
CA GLU A 938 1.64 -12.92 11.37
C GLU A 938 0.74 -12.54 10.19
N PRO A 939 -0.36 -11.78 10.38
CA PRO A 939 -1.21 -11.36 9.27
C PRO A 939 -0.45 -10.65 8.13
N TYR A 940 -0.85 -10.85 6.88
CA TYR A 940 -0.29 -10.10 5.75
C TYR A 940 -0.76 -8.64 5.68
N ILE A 941 -1.67 -8.24 6.55
CA ILE A 941 -2.07 -6.85 6.75
C ILE A 941 -1.92 -6.55 8.24
N LEU A 942 -0.97 -5.67 8.58
CA LEU A 942 -0.68 -5.24 9.95
C LEU A 942 -0.98 -3.75 10.11
N GLY A 943 -1.80 -3.41 11.10
CA GLY A 943 -2.02 -2.03 11.53
C GLY A 943 -1.70 -1.84 13.02
N PRO A 944 -1.96 -0.65 13.58
CA PRO A 944 -1.64 -0.33 14.97
C PRO A 944 -2.22 -1.33 15.98
N VAL A 945 -3.46 -1.78 15.76
CA VAL A 945 -4.20 -2.64 16.71
C VAL A 945 -3.53 -4.00 16.96
N GLN A 946 -2.75 -4.52 16.01
CA GLN A 946 -2.01 -5.79 16.17
C GLN A 946 -0.77 -5.66 17.09
N PHE A 947 -0.39 -4.44 17.46
CA PHE A 947 0.72 -4.18 18.39
C PHE A 947 0.20 -3.75 19.75
N SER A 948 -0.82 -2.90 19.77
CA SER A 948 -1.27 -2.19 20.97
C SER A 948 -2.51 -2.77 21.62
N TYR A 949 -3.31 -3.55 20.89
CA TYR A 949 -4.55 -4.18 21.35
C TYR A 949 -5.55 -3.19 21.98
N GLU A 950 -5.51 -1.91 21.61
CA GLU A 950 -6.40 -0.91 22.20
C GLU A 950 -7.87 -1.31 22.01
N MET A 951 -8.65 -1.22 23.09
CA MET A 951 -10.07 -1.61 23.14
C MET A 951 -10.35 -3.11 22.88
N GLN A 952 -9.33 -3.94 22.69
CA GLN A 952 -9.49 -5.40 22.52
C GLN A 952 -9.46 -6.15 23.85
N TRP A 953 -8.98 -5.51 24.92
CA TRP A 953 -8.96 -6.10 26.26
C TRP A 953 -10.36 -6.20 26.85
N SER A 954 -10.67 -7.30 27.53
CA SER A 954 -11.87 -7.43 28.34
C SER A 954 -11.69 -6.76 29.71
N ALA A 955 -12.76 -6.68 30.51
CA ALA A 955 -12.69 -6.10 31.85
C ALA A 955 -11.83 -6.92 32.82
N ASP A 956 -11.67 -8.22 32.57
CA ASP A 956 -10.79 -9.15 33.28
C ASP A 956 -9.38 -9.26 32.68
N GLY A 957 -9.02 -8.37 31.75
CA GLY A 957 -7.66 -8.25 31.20
C GLY A 957 -7.28 -9.35 30.21
N GLN A 958 -8.25 -9.96 29.54
CA GLN A 958 -8.02 -10.94 28.47
C GLN A 958 -8.12 -10.27 27.10
N CYS A 959 -7.29 -10.66 26.14
CA CYS A 959 -7.39 -10.23 24.75
C CYS A 959 -7.21 -11.45 23.84
N GLY A 960 -8.14 -11.70 22.92
CA GLY A 960 -8.10 -12.88 22.04
C GLY A 960 -6.95 -12.88 21.03
N TRP A 961 -6.32 -11.72 20.80
CA TRP A 961 -5.18 -11.59 19.89
C TRP A 961 -3.83 -11.64 20.60
N TYR A 962 -3.81 -11.36 21.92
CA TYR A 962 -2.60 -11.33 22.73
C TYR A 962 -2.24 -12.71 23.27
N HIS A 963 -0.97 -13.08 23.16
CA HIS A 963 -0.37 -14.29 23.71
C HIS A 963 0.91 -13.92 24.46
N ASP A 964 1.01 -14.34 25.72
CA ASP A 964 2.19 -14.11 26.56
C ASP A 964 3.39 -14.99 26.16
N ARG A 965 4.01 -14.63 25.03
CA ARG A 965 5.14 -15.31 24.38
C ARG A 965 5.78 -14.37 23.36
N TYR A 966 7.02 -14.63 22.95
CA TYR A 966 7.63 -13.96 21.81
C TYR A 966 7.51 -14.78 20.53
N ALA A 967 6.86 -14.22 19.50
CA ALA A 967 6.94 -14.69 18.12
C ALA A 967 8.01 -13.89 17.35
N LEU A 968 9.13 -14.54 17.04
CA LEU A 968 10.29 -14.00 16.34
C LEU A 968 10.42 -14.65 14.96
N VAL A 969 11.26 -14.09 14.09
CA VAL A 969 11.58 -14.65 12.78
C VAL A 969 13.04 -15.12 12.76
N LYS A 970 13.28 -16.27 12.11
CA LYS A 970 14.64 -16.77 11.90
C LYS A 970 15.45 -15.77 11.07
N PHE A 971 16.70 -15.54 11.45
CA PHE A 971 17.68 -14.74 10.71
C PHE A 971 18.96 -15.54 10.49
N GLY A 972 19.38 -15.66 9.23
CA GLY A 972 20.61 -16.37 8.85
C GLY A 972 20.58 -16.83 7.40
N ALA A 973 21.75 -17.19 6.88
CA ALA A 973 21.94 -17.75 5.55
C ALA A 973 22.97 -18.88 5.55
N ALA A 974 22.82 -19.81 4.61
CA ALA A 974 23.75 -20.89 4.34
C ALA A 974 24.06 -20.93 2.83
N THR A 975 25.26 -21.39 2.49
CA THR A 975 25.65 -21.64 1.10
C THR A 975 25.08 -22.97 0.61
N GLU A 976 24.65 -23.03 -0.65
CA GLU A 976 24.25 -24.30 -1.29
C GLU A 976 25.42 -25.19 -1.68
#